data_AF-A0A937F8Y4-F1
#
_entry.id   AF-A0A937F8Y4-F1
#
_cell.length_a   1.000
_cell.length_b   1.000
_cell.length_c   1.000
_cell.angle_alpha   90.00
_cell.angle_beta   90.00
_cell.angle_gamma   90.00
#
_symmetry.space_group_name_H-M   'P 1'
#
loop_
_entity.id
_entity.type
_entity.pdbx_description
1 polymer ?
#
loop_
_entity_poly.entity_id
_entity_poly.type
_entity_poly.pdbx_seq_one_letter_code
_entity_poly.pdbx_strand_id
1 'polypeptide(L)'
;MEFPTLTPKWKSNGKPQTATGSRQHSLHEGEEIFKLISSKIESASKSMYVAASWFTDLDLFDALERRAQQNPQLVIKIVLDNNQSNYYLPFKKLVDIGAVVRMKKVKSSYGSMHSKYCIIDEASLISGSYNWSKNARNNNEENIIYTEDPQLVAQYSDKFNQLLESSEDFDPDNINKVEDDHPETSSETNDIDKNIQDYEALLDKLIYAQVHSYDDLELRAMGKERCLNCSGFAGNVPQELDNVYTHFLRDIKVSNEKKELIKSSLFEQLERSKGTLDLKSQNEIALLEKETRLANEQIDREMTVTKSELVIVETEIENLTQGGKSKFTDEIEAYNGKIDELKRNSFRPKIAWYSFIPNVLFLILVVAYCIIFYSSAAYILIFSQEDARAERLTGGTITDPEIFDGDAIVKSLERGWVSAAFILLVPVFIMGLIFVLNKIENKWGRYSLLVLMMIFVDGFTAYKVAESIYNIEYLKGDRSEPWEMGMVWVNSNFYLVFVFGLLALLTFEFLLGHFIKVLDDRNKDIQYLKSMKEIEASNNKIVELKEQLAQVNSEINDRKAVITNYKEDLLQHDKAKQSKEAEKERLQHNITEQCNYQKSVFENVTHISITRIENENFTFSTVYMLERIAIFMGGWTDALFDQFSVHIAERKSIEADAQVMQWRTQNLKSANNQ
;
A
#
# COMPACT_ATOMS: atom_id res chain seq x y z
N MET A 1 39.52 3.07 -27.84
CA MET A 1 38.69 4.25 -27.57
C MET A 1 38.01 4.01 -26.24
N GLU A 2 38.52 4.66 -25.20
CA GLU A 2 37.93 4.64 -23.86
C GLU A 2 36.56 5.32 -23.90
N PHE A 3 35.55 4.65 -23.36
CA PHE A 3 34.22 5.23 -23.16
C PHE A 3 34.11 5.75 -21.72
N PRO A 4 33.54 6.95 -21.50
CA PRO A 4 33.59 7.61 -20.21
C PRO A 4 32.61 6.99 -19.22
N THR A 5 33.10 6.68 -18.02
CA THR A 5 32.33 6.26 -16.86
C THR A 5 31.52 7.44 -16.29
N LEU A 6 30.22 7.47 -16.57
CA LEU A 6 29.28 8.32 -15.86
C LEU A 6 28.71 7.55 -14.66
N THR A 7 29.37 7.72 -13.52
CA THR A 7 28.79 7.44 -12.20
C THR A 7 27.74 8.50 -11.88
N PRO A 8 26.52 8.15 -11.42
CA PRO A 8 25.60 9.14 -10.87
C PRO A 8 26.13 9.56 -9.50
N LYS A 9 26.83 10.71 -9.45
CA LYS A 9 27.06 11.44 -8.20
C LYS A 9 25.71 11.98 -7.72
N TRP A 10 25.08 11.27 -6.80
CA TRP A 10 24.08 11.87 -5.90
C TRP A 10 24.81 12.90 -5.04
N LYS A 11 24.80 14.17 -5.48
CA LYS A 11 25.27 15.28 -4.65
C LYS A 11 24.26 15.48 -3.52
N SER A 12 24.62 14.98 -2.34
CA SER A 12 24.10 15.45 -1.06
C SER A 12 24.55 16.89 -0.82
N ASN A 13 23.84 17.85 -1.40
CA ASN A 13 24.00 19.27 -1.07
C ASN A 13 22.69 19.84 -0.54
N GLY A 14 22.31 19.37 0.63
CA GLY A 14 21.50 20.10 1.60
C GLY A 14 22.12 19.88 2.97
N LYS A 15 22.77 20.91 3.53
CA LYS A 15 23.02 20.91 4.97
C LYS A 15 21.67 20.72 5.68
N PRO A 16 21.59 19.97 6.79
CA PRO A 16 20.35 19.80 7.52
C PRO A 16 19.85 21.18 7.95
N GLN A 17 18.75 21.63 7.35
CA GLN A 17 18.00 22.74 7.93
C GLN A 17 17.41 22.22 9.23
N THR A 18 17.93 22.72 10.34
CA THR A 18 17.25 22.70 11.62
C THR A 18 15.98 23.54 11.49
N ALA A 19 14.90 22.90 11.05
CA ALA A 19 13.54 23.42 11.05
C ALA A 19 12.68 22.49 11.90
N THR A 20 12.41 22.96 13.11
CA THR A 20 11.35 22.57 14.05
C THR A 20 10.24 21.65 13.51
N GLY A 21 10.24 20.40 13.98
CA GLY A 21 9.02 19.70 14.41
C GLY A 21 8.16 19.02 13.35
N SER A 22 8.70 18.15 12.50
CA SER A 22 7.86 17.10 11.89
C SER A 22 7.50 16.08 12.97
N ARG A 23 6.26 16.14 13.48
CA ARG A 23 5.69 15.24 14.53
C ARG A 23 5.48 13.79 14.07
N GLN A 24 6.06 13.39 12.95
CA GLN A 24 5.93 12.04 12.39
C GLN A 24 7.18 11.68 11.58
N HIS A 25 7.67 10.45 11.75
CA HIS A 25 8.79 9.88 10.99
C HIS A 25 8.68 8.36 10.96
N SER A 26 9.32 7.72 9.97
CA SER A 26 9.43 6.26 9.87
C SER A 26 10.85 5.79 10.18
N LEU A 27 10.96 4.57 10.68
CA LEU A 27 12.23 3.87 10.92
C LEU A 27 12.13 2.47 10.31
N HIS A 28 13.28 1.96 9.84
CA HIS A 28 13.38 0.70 9.11
C HIS A 28 14.47 -0.24 9.65
N GLU A 29 15.36 0.25 10.52
CA GLU A 29 16.42 -0.57 11.12
C GLU A 29 16.01 -1.06 12.51
N GLY A 30 15.99 -2.38 12.72
CA GLY A 30 15.49 -2.99 13.96
C GLY A 30 16.14 -2.47 15.25
N GLU A 31 17.43 -2.15 15.22
CA GLU A 31 18.16 -1.58 16.36
C GLU A 31 17.79 -0.10 16.62
N GLU A 32 17.50 0.69 15.59
CA GLU A 32 17.02 2.06 15.75
C GLU A 32 15.58 2.08 16.28
N ILE A 33 14.74 1.16 15.80
CA ILE A 33 13.37 0.97 16.28
C ILE A 33 13.37 0.59 17.77
N PHE A 34 14.22 -0.37 18.16
CA PHE A 34 14.41 -0.77 19.55
C PHE A 34 14.81 0.43 20.44
N LYS A 35 15.77 1.25 19.99
CA LYS A 35 16.22 2.44 20.72
C LYS A 35 15.11 3.46 20.89
N LEU A 36 14.30 3.69 19.86
CA LEU A 36 13.16 4.60 19.94
C LEU A 36 12.13 4.10 20.95
N ILE A 37 11.71 2.83 20.86
CA ILE A 37 10.73 2.24 21.78
C ILE A 37 11.25 2.30 23.22
N SER A 38 12.51 1.90 23.45
CA SER A 38 13.16 1.94 24.77
C SER A 38 13.17 3.37 25.34
N SER A 39 13.55 4.36 24.54
CA SER A 39 13.56 5.77 24.94
C SER A 39 12.15 6.29 25.28
N LYS A 40 11.12 5.85 24.54
CA LYS A 40 9.72 6.21 24.80
C LYS A 40 9.17 5.52 26.05
N ILE A 41 9.61 4.29 26.34
CA ILE A 41 9.34 3.62 27.62
C ILE A 41 9.92 4.42 28.78
N GLU A 42 11.20 4.79 28.70
CA GLU A 42 11.88 5.52 29.76
C GLU A 42 11.30 6.91 30.02
N SER A 43 10.71 7.56 29.01
CA SER A 43 10.14 8.91 29.12
C SER A 43 8.64 8.97 29.42
N ALA A 44 7.91 7.84 29.35
CA ALA A 44 6.46 7.79 29.58
C ALA A 44 6.08 8.31 30.98
N SER A 45 5.04 9.12 31.12
CA SER A 45 4.73 9.83 32.37
C SER A 45 3.32 9.58 32.92
N LYS A 46 2.36 9.26 32.05
CA LYS A 46 0.93 9.13 32.37
C LYS A 46 0.40 7.73 32.04
N SER A 47 0.62 7.27 30.80
CA SER A 47 0.05 6.00 30.34
C SER A 47 0.90 5.33 29.28
N MET A 48 0.81 4.00 29.23
CA MET A 48 1.40 3.20 28.17
C MET A 48 0.48 2.05 27.81
N TYR A 49 0.02 2.04 26.55
CA TYR A 49 -0.85 1.00 26.01
C TYR A 49 -0.07 0.22 24.95
N VAL A 50 0.12 -1.08 25.15
CA VAL A 50 0.91 -1.94 24.27
C VAL A 50 0.04 -3.05 23.71
N ALA A 51 -0.12 -3.11 22.40
CA ALA A 51 -0.77 -4.22 21.71
C ALA A 51 0.28 -4.94 20.84
N ALA A 52 0.60 -6.18 21.18
CA ALA A 52 1.67 -6.94 20.53
C ALA A 52 1.26 -8.40 20.28
N SER A 53 1.50 -8.89 19.07
CA SER A 53 1.33 -10.31 18.74
C SER A 53 2.37 -11.18 19.43
N TRP A 54 3.63 -10.73 19.39
CA TRP A 54 4.72 -11.33 20.15
C TRP A 54 5.41 -10.26 20.98
N PHE A 55 5.45 -10.50 22.29
CA PHE A 55 6.27 -9.77 23.24
C PHE A 55 7.16 -10.78 23.98
N THR A 56 8.37 -10.96 23.46
CA THR A 56 9.39 -11.89 23.96
C THR A 56 10.77 -11.25 24.16
N ASP A 57 10.91 -9.95 23.88
CA ASP A 57 12.14 -9.20 24.14
C ASP A 57 12.26 -8.83 25.63
N LEU A 58 13.20 -9.49 26.32
CA LEU A 58 13.48 -9.24 27.73
C LEU A 58 13.99 -7.81 27.99
N ASP A 59 14.72 -7.19 27.06
CA ASP A 59 15.28 -5.85 27.28
C ASP A 59 14.17 -4.79 27.34
N LEU A 60 13.15 -4.92 26.47
CA LEU A 60 11.96 -4.06 26.50
C LEU A 60 11.09 -4.32 27.72
N PHE A 61 10.99 -5.58 28.16
CA PHE A 61 10.30 -5.94 29.40
C PHE A 61 10.97 -5.31 30.63
N ASP A 62 12.29 -5.44 30.76
CA ASP A 62 13.06 -4.87 31.86
C ASP A 62 12.98 -3.33 31.85
N ALA A 63 12.91 -2.70 30.67
CA ALA A 63 12.65 -1.27 30.55
C ALA A 63 11.26 -0.88 31.10
N LEU A 64 10.20 -1.63 30.75
CA LEU A 64 8.85 -1.41 31.28
C LEU A 64 8.81 -1.59 32.80
N GLU A 65 9.38 -2.69 33.31
CA GLU A 65 9.38 -3.00 34.74
C GLU A 65 10.09 -1.90 35.54
N ARG A 66 11.29 -1.50 35.10
CA ARG A 66 12.04 -0.40 35.74
C ARG A 66 11.25 0.90 35.72
N ARG A 67 10.61 1.23 34.60
CA ARG A 67 9.81 2.47 34.48
C ARG A 67 8.60 2.45 35.40
N ALA A 68 7.89 1.33 35.48
CA ALA A 68 6.73 1.14 36.35
C ALA A 68 7.10 1.31 37.82
N GLN A 69 8.24 0.73 38.25
CA GLN A 69 8.76 0.89 39.60
C GLN A 69 9.13 2.35 39.93
N GLN A 70 9.68 3.09 38.97
CA GLN A 70 10.06 4.49 39.14
C GLN A 70 8.87 5.47 39.19
N ASN A 71 7.75 5.14 38.54
CA ASN A 71 6.53 5.95 38.58
C ASN A 71 5.31 5.07 38.84
N PRO A 72 4.96 4.87 40.13
CA PRO A 72 3.77 4.10 40.51
C PRO A 72 2.44 4.67 40.02
N GLN A 73 2.40 5.90 39.49
CA GLN A 73 1.19 6.50 38.90
C GLN A 73 1.06 6.23 37.39
N LEU A 74 2.08 5.61 36.76
CA LEU A 74 2.06 5.27 35.34
C LEU A 74 1.06 4.15 35.08
N VAL A 75 0.06 4.41 34.24
CA VAL A 75 -0.94 3.40 33.87
C VAL A 75 -0.41 2.55 32.72
N ILE A 76 -0.08 1.28 32.99
CA ILE A 76 0.39 0.35 31.96
C ILE A 76 -0.71 -0.66 31.64
N LYS A 77 -1.07 -0.76 30.35
CA LYS A 77 -2.00 -1.76 29.83
C LYS A 77 -1.37 -2.49 28.67
N ILE A 78 -1.37 -3.81 28.71
CA ILE A 78 -0.76 -4.68 27.70
C ILE A 78 -1.82 -5.67 27.23
N VAL A 79 -2.03 -5.75 25.93
CA VAL A 79 -2.81 -6.81 25.30
C VAL A 79 -1.91 -7.62 24.39
N LEU A 80 -1.82 -8.92 24.66
CA LEU A 80 -1.02 -9.86 23.91
C LEU A 80 -1.91 -10.85 23.17
N ASP A 81 -1.41 -11.40 22.08
CA ASP A 81 -2.03 -12.56 21.46
C ASP A 81 -1.89 -13.79 22.37
N ASN A 82 -2.91 -14.65 22.41
CA ASN A 82 -2.89 -15.85 23.24
C ASN A 82 -2.08 -17.00 22.60
N ASN A 83 -0.77 -16.80 22.47
CA ASN A 83 0.20 -17.81 22.06
C ASN A 83 1.17 -18.15 23.20
N GLN A 84 1.75 -19.35 23.16
CA GLN A 84 2.65 -19.86 24.20
C GLN A 84 3.90 -18.97 24.41
N SER A 85 4.43 -18.38 23.33
CA SER A 85 5.64 -17.55 23.40
C SER A 85 5.48 -16.33 24.32
N ASN A 86 4.27 -15.77 24.40
CA ASN A 86 3.96 -14.64 25.30
C ASN A 86 3.92 -15.01 26.78
N TYR A 87 4.03 -16.30 27.14
CA TYR A 87 4.15 -16.75 28.53
C TYR A 87 5.62 -16.89 28.99
N TYR A 88 6.60 -16.70 28.11
CA TYR A 88 8.03 -16.83 28.46
C TYR A 88 8.59 -15.66 29.27
N LEU A 89 7.96 -14.49 29.22
CA LEU A 89 8.35 -13.34 30.01
C LEU A 89 7.55 -13.27 31.33
N PRO A 90 8.13 -12.77 32.43
CA PRO A 90 7.51 -12.80 33.75
C PRO A 90 6.48 -11.66 33.93
N PHE A 91 5.46 -11.59 33.08
CA PHE A 91 4.40 -10.56 33.11
C PHE A 91 3.67 -10.46 34.45
N LYS A 92 3.66 -11.55 35.25
CA LYS A 92 3.18 -11.53 36.64
C LYS A 92 3.82 -10.40 37.46
N LYS A 93 5.10 -10.11 37.28
CA LYS A 93 5.78 -9.01 37.97
C LYS A 93 5.18 -7.64 37.66
N LEU A 94 4.81 -7.39 36.40
CA LEU A 94 4.14 -6.15 36.00
C LEU A 94 2.73 -6.08 36.58
N VAL A 95 2.00 -7.21 36.59
CA VAL A 95 0.68 -7.31 37.23
C VAL A 95 0.76 -7.01 38.73
N ASP A 96 1.76 -7.55 39.43
CA ASP A 96 2.00 -7.33 40.86
C ASP A 96 2.32 -5.84 41.17
N ILE A 97 2.86 -5.09 40.20
CA ILE A 97 3.13 -3.64 40.28
C ILE A 97 1.90 -2.80 39.88
N GLY A 98 0.81 -3.43 39.43
CA GLY A 98 -0.47 -2.79 39.09
C GLY A 98 -0.71 -2.56 37.59
N ALA A 99 0.13 -3.13 36.71
CA ALA A 99 -0.15 -3.13 35.27
C ALA A 99 -1.30 -4.09 34.93
N VAL A 100 -2.08 -3.76 33.90
CA VAL A 100 -3.13 -4.64 33.38
C VAL A 100 -2.58 -5.40 32.18
N VAL A 101 -2.41 -6.71 32.31
CA VAL A 101 -1.97 -7.58 31.21
C VAL A 101 -3.11 -8.51 30.83
N ARG A 102 -3.46 -8.54 29.54
CA ARG A 102 -4.56 -9.36 29.00
C ARG A 102 -4.13 -10.17 27.79
N MET A 103 -4.76 -11.34 27.64
CA MET A 103 -4.56 -12.27 26.54
C MET A 103 -5.77 -12.27 25.62
N LYS A 104 -5.54 -12.03 24.32
CA LYS A 104 -6.58 -12.03 23.30
C LYS A 104 -6.67 -13.40 22.65
N LYS A 105 -7.76 -14.12 22.92
CA LYS A 105 -8.19 -15.26 22.10
C LYS A 105 -9.02 -14.76 20.92
N VAL A 106 -8.66 -15.18 19.71
CA VAL A 106 -9.46 -14.93 18.51
C VAL A 106 -10.48 -16.06 18.36
N LYS A 107 -11.68 -15.74 17.86
CA LYS A 107 -12.80 -16.70 17.74
C LYS A 107 -12.55 -17.85 16.76
N SER A 108 -11.55 -17.71 15.88
CA SER A 108 -11.13 -18.73 14.91
C SER A 108 -9.85 -19.38 15.42
N SER A 109 -9.73 -20.71 15.29
CA SER A 109 -8.51 -21.45 15.59
C SER A 109 -7.30 -21.03 14.75
N TYR A 110 -7.51 -20.27 13.67
CA TYR A 110 -6.46 -19.79 12.75
C TYR A 110 -6.23 -18.28 12.79
N GLY A 111 -6.96 -17.54 13.63
CA GLY A 111 -6.80 -16.09 13.75
C GLY A 111 -5.88 -15.73 14.92
N SER A 112 -5.08 -14.68 14.76
CA SER A 112 -4.27 -14.11 15.84
C SER A 112 -4.51 -12.60 16.01
N MET A 113 -4.30 -12.09 17.22
CA MET A 113 -4.24 -10.66 17.50
C MET A 113 -2.93 -10.11 16.90
N HIS A 114 -2.98 -9.78 15.60
CA HIS A 114 -1.76 -9.48 14.83
C HIS A 114 -1.28 -8.01 14.95
N SER A 115 -1.73 -7.26 15.96
CA SER A 115 -1.35 -5.85 16.14
C SER A 115 0.07 -5.71 16.70
N LYS A 116 0.83 -4.72 16.21
CA LYS A 116 2.08 -4.25 16.82
C LYS A 116 2.09 -2.73 16.90
N TYR A 117 1.58 -2.22 18.02
CA TYR A 117 1.62 -0.79 18.28
C TYR A 117 1.70 -0.49 19.77
N CYS A 118 2.23 0.68 20.10
CA CYS A 118 2.15 1.23 21.43
C CYS A 118 1.77 2.71 21.41
N ILE A 119 0.97 3.09 22.41
CA ILE A 119 0.53 4.47 22.64
C ILE A 119 1.16 4.93 23.94
N ILE A 120 1.82 6.09 23.92
CA ILE A 120 2.51 6.66 25.08
C ILE A 120 1.86 7.99 25.44
N ASP A 121 1.48 8.12 26.71
CA ASP A 121 0.85 9.28 27.35
C ASP A 121 -0.39 9.82 26.65
N GLU A 122 -1.04 8.98 25.83
CA GLU A 122 -2.13 9.35 24.90
C GLU A 122 -1.76 10.54 24.00
N ALA A 123 -0.47 10.73 23.74
CA ALA A 123 0.08 11.85 22.99
C ALA A 123 0.93 11.41 21.78
N SER A 124 1.42 10.16 21.79
CA SER A 124 2.20 9.60 20.69
C SER A 124 1.86 8.14 20.43
N LEU A 125 2.02 7.73 19.18
CA LEU A 125 1.75 6.39 18.67
C LEU A 125 2.98 5.88 17.92
N ILE A 126 3.38 4.64 18.20
CA ILE A 126 4.29 3.85 17.39
C ILE A 126 3.49 2.67 16.83
N SER A 127 3.46 2.50 15.52
CA SER A 127 2.76 1.38 14.87
C SER A 127 3.55 0.88 13.66
N GLY A 128 3.54 -0.43 13.42
CA GLY A 128 4.25 -1.01 12.28
C GLY A 128 4.24 -2.53 12.26
N SER A 129 5.24 -3.11 11.61
CA SER A 129 5.45 -4.58 11.55
C SER A 129 6.20 -5.12 12.77
N TYR A 130 6.96 -4.26 13.47
CA TYR A 130 7.90 -4.63 14.53
C TYR A 130 7.22 -5.29 15.74
N ASN A 131 7.38 -6.61 15.89
CA ASN A 131 7.04 -7.31 17.12
C ASN A 131 8.03 -6.96 18.23
N TRP A 132 7.62 -7.00 19.50
CA TRP A 132 8.53 -6.76 20.63
C TRP A 132 9.30 -8.04 20.94
N SER A 133 10.13 -8.49 19.98
CA SER A 133 10.89 -9.74 20.01
C SER A 133 12.32 -9.54 19.54
N LYS A 134 13.24 -10.38 20.03
CA LYS A 134 14.64 -10.37 19.58
C LYS A 134 14.79 -10.68 18.09
N ASN A 135 13.86 -11.45 17.52
CA ASN A 135 13.88 -11.78 16.10
C ASN A 135 13.53 -10.56 15.23
N ALA A 136 12.55 -9.75 15.65
CA ALA A 136 12.22 -8.48 15.00
C ALA A 136 13.39 -7.47 15.08
N ARG A 137 14.12 -7.47 16.21
CA ARG A 137 15.30 -6.61 16.40
C ARG A 137 16.47 -6.96 15.50
N ASN A 138 16.83 -8.24 15.42
CA ASN A 138 18.13 -8.68 14.90
C ASN A 138 18.08 -9.31 13.50
N ASN A 139 16.94 -9.88 13.11
CA ASN A 139 16.87 -10.79 11.97
C ASN A 139 15.85 -10.38 10.91
N ASN A 140 14.72 -9.79 11.30
CA ASN A 140 13.67 -9.38 10.36
C ASN A 140 13.92 -7.99 9.79
N GLU A 141 13.48 -7.77 8.55
CA GLU A 141 13.25 -6.43 8.03
C GLU A 141 11.93 -5.90 8.59
N GLU A 142 12.01 -4.83 9.38
CA GLU A 142 10.86 -4.28 10.10
C GLU A 142 10.72 -2.80 9.81
N ASN A 143 9.50 -2.28 9.86
CA ASN A 143 9.27 -0.85 9.75
C ASN A 143 8.24 -0.38 10.78
N ILE A 144 8.43 0.84 11.25
CA ILE A 144 7.45 1.54 12.09
C ILE A 144 7.22 2.97 11.61
N ILE A 145 6.08 3.51 12.02
CA ILE A 145 5.79 4.94 12.00
C ILE A 145 5.66 5.39 13.45
N TYR A 146 6.40 6.43 13.80
CA TYR A 146 6.18 7.23 15.00
C TYR A 146 5.36 8.46 14.61
N THR A 147 4.30 8.78 15.36
CA THR A 147 3.50 9.98 15.14
C THR A 147 2.93 10.55 16.44
N GLU A 148 2.76 11.87 16.49
CA GLU A 148 2.07 12.61 17.56
C GLU A 148 0.80 13.30 17.02
N ASP A 149 0.20 12.77 15.95
CA ASP A 149 -1.09 13.21 15.45
C ASP A 149 -2.20 12.86 16.47
N PRO A 150 -2.84 13.85 17.12
CA PRO A 150 -3.86 13.60 18.14
C PRO A 150 -5.06 12.80 17.61
N GLN A 151 -5.42 12.94 16.33
CA GLN A 151 -6.56 12.22 15.76
C GLN A 151 -6.26 10.73 15.63
N LEU A 152 -5.07 10.38 15.14
CA LEU A 152 -4.68 8.99 14.97
C LEU A 152 -4.43 8.32 16.32
N VAL A 153 -3.81 9.04 17.26
CA VAL A 153 -3.64 8.57 18.64
C VAL A 153 -4.99 8.27 19.28
N ALA A 154 -5.99 9.15 19.15
CA ALA A 154 -7.33 8.91 19.68
C ALA A 154 -8.00 7.67 19.06
N GLN A 155 -7.92 7.49 17.74
CA GLN A 155 -8.49 6.31 17.07
C GLN A 155 -7.84 5.00 17.54
N TYR A 156 -6.52 4.99 17.69
CA TYR A 156 -5.80 3.83 18.20
C TYR A 156 -6.09 3.58 19.68
N SER A 157 -6.26 4.63 20.50
CA SER A 157 -6.68 4.51 21.90
C SER A 157 -8.08 3.88 22.00
N ASP A 158 -9.03 4.31 21.19
CA ASP A 158 -10.38 3.72 21.14
C ASP A 158 -10.33 2.25 20.72
N LYS A 159 -9.54 1.93 19.69
CA LYS A 159 -9.35 0.56 19.23
C LYS A 159 -8.70 -0.33 20.29
N PHE A 160 -7.72 0.21 21.02
CA PHE A 160 -7.06 -0.47 22.12
C PHE A 160 -8.04 -0.79 23.26
N ASN A 161 -8.90 0.16 23.63
CA ASN A 161 -9.91 -0.06 24.66
C ASN A 161 -10.89 -1.18 24.27
N GLN A 162 -11.38 -1.19 23.02
CA GLN A 162 -12.19 -2.31 22.50
C GLN A 162 -11.45 -3.66 22.54
N LEU A 163 -10.15 -3.64 22.23
CA LEU A 163 -9.32 -4.83 22.26
C LEU A 163 -9.13 -5.34 23.69
N LEU A 164 -8.91 -4.45 24.64
CA LEU A 164 -8.76 -4.74 26.06
C LEU A 164 -10.05 -5.30 26.69
N GLU A 165 -11.20 -4.71 26.35
CA GLU A 165 -12.53 -5.15 26.82
C GLU A 165 -12.88 -6.56 26.36
N SER A 166 -12.39 -6.94 25.18
CA SER A 166 -12.68 -8.25 24.56
C SER A 166 -11.57 -9.29 24.78
N SER A 167 -10.63 -9.03 25.69
CA SER A 167 -9.53 -9.92 26.07
C SER A 167 -9.70 -10.48 27.48
N GLU A 168 -9.09 -11.63 27.75
CA GLU A 168 -9.11 -12.30 29.05
C GLU A 168 -7.94 -11.83 29.91
N ASP A 169 -8.05 -11.87 31.24
CA ASP A 169 -6.94 -11.50 32.13
C ASP A 169 -5.77 -12.51 32.00
N PHE A 170 -4.54 -12.03 32.16
CA PHE A 170 -3.35 -12.89 32.13
C PHE A 170 -3.35 -13.87 33.30
N ASP A 171 -3.35 -15.17 32.99
CA ASP A 171 -3.24 -16.25 33.97
C ASP A 171 -1.84 -16.91 33.87
N PRO A 172 -0.96 -16.72 34.88
CA PRO A 172 0.38 -17.29 34.89
C PRO A 172 0.39 -18.83 35.01
N ASP A 173 -0.71 -19.46 35.44
CA ASP A 173 -0.81 -20.92 35.58
C ASP A 173 -1.27 -21.61 34.27
N ASN A 174 -1.54 -20.82 33.22
CA ASN A 174 -2.02 -21.28 31.92
C ASN A 174 -0.90 -21.81 30.98
N ILE A 175 0.33 -21.95 31.49
CA ILE A 175 1.50 -22.47 30.75
C ILE A 175 1.25 -23.89 30.19
N ASN A 176 0.34 -24.66 30.80
CA ASN A 176 0.08 -26.07 30.46
C ASN A 176 -1.28 -26.33 29.76
N LYS A 177 -1.98 -25.30 29.24
CA LYS A 177 -3.34 -25.44 28.67
C LYS A 177 -3.55 -24.81 27.29
N VAL A 178 -2.49 -24.33 26.65
CA VAL A 178 -2.52 -24.04 25.21
C VAL A 178 -2.27 -25.37 24.51
N GLU A 179 -3.32 -25.96 23.92
CA GLU A 179 -3.17 -27.09 23.01
C GLU A 179 -2.21 -26.67 21.88
N ASP A 180 -1.02 -27.26 21.90
CA ASP A 180 -0.02 -27.13 20.84
C ASP A 180 -0.46 -27.96 19.64
N ASP A 181 -0.71 -27.26 18.55
CA ASP A 181 -0.58 -27.78 17.19
C ASP A 181 0.82 -27.34 16.72
N HIS A 182 1.85 -28.07 17.18
CA HIS A 182 3.15 -28.36 16.52
C HIS A 182 4.21 -28.86 17.54
N PRO A 183 4.87 -30.00 17.31
CA PRO A 183 5.79 -30.61 18.27
C PRO A 183 7.23 -30.12 18.11
N GLU A 184 7.78 -29.44 19.11
CA GLU A 184 9.23 -29.35 19.34
C GLU A 184 9.66 -30.28 20.49
N THR A 185 10.10 -31.47 20.10
CA THR A 185 11.22 -32.26 20.63
C THR A 185 11.74 -31.92 22.05
N SER A 186 11.02 -32.32 23.10
CA SER A 186 11.63 -32.69 24.39
C SER A 186 10.77 -33.61 25.27
N SER A 187 9.57 -34.01 24.83
CA SER A 187 8.64 -34.88 25.58
C SER A 187 8.61 -36.35 25.14
N GLU A 188 9.11 -36.68 23.94
CA GLU A 188 8.94 -38.02 23.34
C GLU A 188 9.72 -39.13 24.07
N THR A 189 10.92 -38.86 24.59
CA THR A 189 11.71 -39.89 25.29
C THR A 189 11.02 -40.40 26.55
N ASN A 190 10.31 -39.54 27.29
CA ASN A 190 9.58 -39.92 28.50
C ASN A 190 8.37 -40.83 28.20
N ASP A 191 7.69 -40.65 27.07
CA ASP A 191 6.50 -41.46 26.74
C ASP A 191 6.89 -42.84 26.19
N ILE A 192 7.99 -42.94 25.44
CA ILE A 192 8.55 -44.21 24.97
C ILE A 192 9.02 -45.07 26.14
N ASP A 193 9.84 -44.49 27.04
CA ASP A 193 10.38 -45.21 28.20
C ASP A 193 9.26 -45.67 29.14
N LYS A 194 8.22 -44.85 29.31
CA LYS A 194 7.04 -45.21 30.08
C LYS A 194 6.26 -46.36 29.45
N ASN A 195 6.03 -46.35 28.13
CA ASN A 195 5.35 -47.46 27.45
C ASN A 195 6.13 -48.77 27.58
N ILE A 196 7.46 -48.72 27.57
CA ILE A 196 8.32 -49.89 27.81
C ILE A 196 8.17 -50.39 29.25
N GLN A 197 8.24 -49.49 30.24
CA GLN A 197 8.07 -49.85 31.66
C GLN A 197 6.68 -50.43 31.96
N ASP A 198 5.62 -49.84 31.39
CA ASP A 198 4.25 -50.32 31.56
C ASP A 198 4.07 -51.72 30.94
N TYR A 199 4.73 -52.00 29.81
CA TYR A 199 4.74 -53.32 29.19
C TYR A 199 5.50 -54.36 30.01
N GLU A 200 6.68 -54.01 30.53
CA GLU A 200 7.44 -54.87 31.46
C GLU A 200 6.61 -55.24 32.69
N ALA A 201 5.99 -54.23 33.34
CA ALA A 201 5.14 -54.45 34.51
C ALA A 201 3.90 -55.32 34.20
N LEU A 202 3.36 -55.23 32.99
CA LEU A 202 2.24 -56.06 32.54
C LEU A 202 2.66 -57.52 32.35
N LEU A 203 3.81 -57.75 31.70
CA LEU A 203 4.33 -59.10 31.51
C LEU A 203 4.64 -59.77 32.85
N ASP A 204 5.27 -59.05 33.78
CA ASP A 204 5.51 -59.54 35.12
C ASP A 204 4.19 -59.97 35.79
N LYS A 205 3.16 -59.12 35.78
CA LYS A 205 1.82 -59.48 36.31
C LYS A 205 1.24 -60.75 35.69
N LEU A 206 1.34 -60.92 34.37
CA LEU A 206 0.83 -62.11 33.68
C LEU A 206 1.57 -63.38 34.07
N ILE A 207 2.90 -63.31 34.15
CA ILE A 207 3.74 -64.43 34.58
C ILE A 207 3.37 -64.81 36.01
N TYR A 208 3.32 -63.83 36.92
CA TYR A 208 3.01 -64.09 38.32
C TYR A 208 1.59 -64.65 38.53
N ALA A 209 0.56 -64.13 37.86
CA ALA A 209 -0.82 -64.60 37.97
C ALA A 209 -0.98 -66.09 37.56
N GLN A 210 -0.23 -66.54 36.56
CA GLN A 210 -0.32 -67.91 36.07
C GLN A 210 0.57 -68.89 36.85
N VAL A 211 1.74 -68.45 37.31
CA VAL A 211 2.66 -69.24 38.14
C VAL A 211 2.07 -69.51 39.53
N HIS A 212 1.39 -68.53 40.12
CA HIS A 212 0.98 -68.56 41.54
C HIS A 212 -0.52 -68.69 41.78
N SER A 213 -1.30 -69.24 40.83
CA SER A 213 -2.70 -69.62 41.05
C SER A 213 -2.82 -70.58 42.24
N TYR A 214 -3.16 -70.03 43.41
CA TYR A 214 -3.40 -70.75 44.66
C TYR A 214 -4.87 -70.56 45.05
N ASP A 215 -5.45 -71.51 45.78
CA ASP A 215 -6.84 -71.41 46.22
C ASP A 215 -6.91 -70.54 47.50
N ASP A 216 -7.30 -69.26 47.34
CA ASP A 216 -7.49 -68.32 48.45
C ASP A 216 -8.46 -68.85 49.51
N LEU A 217 -9.45 -69.67 49.10
CA LEU A 217 -10.41 -70.29 50.01
C LEU A 217 -9.74 -71.37 50.86
N GLU A 218 -8.83 -72.15 50.28
CA GLU A 218 -8.04 -73.17 50.99
C GLU A 218 -7.11 -72.51 52.01
N LEU A 219 -6.39 -71.44 51.64
CA LEU A 219 -5.46 -70.77 52.55
C LEU A 219 -6.18 -70.13 53.75
N ARG A 220 -7.33 -69.51 53.48
CA ARG A 220 -8.16 -68.91 54.53
C ARG A 220 -8.77 -70.00 55.42
N ALA A 221 -9.22 -71.11 54.85
CA ALA A 221 -9.70 -72.26 55.62
C ALA A 221 -8.61 -72.87 56.50
N MET A 222 -7.37 -72.98 55.99
CA MET A 222 -6.21 -73.41 56.76
C MET A 222 -5.95 -72.46 57.93
N GLY A 223 -5.95 -71.14 57.71
CA GLY A 223 -5.79 -70.15 58.78
C GLY A 223 -6.84 -70.31 59.88
N LYS A 224 -8.10 -70.55 59.47
CA LYS A 224 -9.20 -70.83 60.39
C LYS A 224 -8.94 -72.09 61.21
N GLU A 225 -8.68 -73.22 60.56
CA GLU A 225 -8.43 -74.51 61.21
C GLU A 225 -7.27 -74.47 62.21
N ARG A 226 -6.15 -73.83 61.81
CA ARG A 226 -4.94 -73.74 62.64
C ARG A 226 -5.17 -72.90 63.90
N CYS A 227 -5.96 -71.84 63.80
CA CYS A 227 -6.37 -71.04 64.94
C CYS A 227 -7.19 -71.87 65.94
N LEU A 228 -8.18 -72.65 65.45
CA LEU A 228 -9.02 -73.52 66.29
C LEU A 228 -8.17 -74.59 67.01
N ASN A 229 -7.21 -75.20 66.29
CA ASN A 229 -6.35 -76.26 66.83
C ASN A 229 -5.41 -75.79 67.95
N CYS A 230 -5.03 -74.50 67.96
CA CYS A 230 -4.20 -73.91 69.02
C CYS A 230 -4.99 -73.03 70.00
N SER A 231 -6.32 -73.04 69.95
CA SER A 231 -7.19 -72.16 70.77
C SER A 231 -6.82 -70.67 70.65
N GLY A 232 -6.38 -70.25 69.46
CA GLY A 232 -5.96 -68.88 69.18
C GLY A 232 -4.75 -68.42 70.02
N PHE A 233 -3.81 -69.32 70.32
CA PHE A 233 -2.56 -68.95 70.99
C PHE A 233 -1.59 -68.32 70.00
N ALA A 234 -1.31 -67.02 70.17
CA ALA A 234 -0.48 -66.24 69.25
C ALA A 234 0.96 -66.79 69.10
N GLY A 235 1.51 -67.44 70.13
CA GLY A 235 2.88 -67.97 70.09
C GLY A 235 3.11 -69.07 69.03
N ASN A 236 2.06 -69.66 68.48
CA ASN A 236 2.17 -70.66 67.40
C ASN A 236 2.17 -70.03 65.99
N VAL A 237 1.80 -68.75 65.87
CA VAL A 237 1.72 -68.04 64.59
C VAL A 237 3.04 -68.11 63.80
N PRO A 238 4.24 -67.88 64.39
CA PRO A 238 5.50 -67.96 63.64
C PRO A 238 5.73 -69.32 62.96
N GLN A 239 5.44 -70.43 63.64
CA GLN A 239 5.61 -71.78 63.10
C GLN A 239 4.63 -72.07 61.96
N GLU A 240 3.39 -71.58 62.06
CA GLU A 240 2.42 -71.76 60.99
C GLU A 240 2.74 -70.85 59.78
N LEU A 241 3.30 -69.66 60.00
CA LEU A 241 3.82 -68.83 58.92
C LEU A 241 5.04 -69.45 58.22
N ASP A 242 5.90 -70.19 58.92
CA ASP A 242 6.99 -70.98 58.31
C ASP A 242 6.44 -72.09 57.39
N ASN A 243 5.31 -72.71 57.77
CA ASN A 243 4.62 -73.69 56.91
C ASN A 243 4.06 -73.00 55.66
N VAL A 244 3.38 -71.86 55.81
CA VAL A 244 2.88 -71.05 54.68
C VAL A 244 4.03 -70.64 53.75
N TYR A 245 5.17 -70.25 54.32
CA TYR A 245 6.38 -69.90 53.58
C TYR A 245 7.00 -71.09 52.83
N THR A 246 7.06 -72.26 53.46
CA THR A 246 7.58 -73.48 52.84
C THR A 246 6.67 -73.98 51.71
N HIS A 247 5.35 -73.89 51.90
CA HIS A 247 4.37 -74.17 50.86
C HIS A 247 4.50 -73.19 49.70
N PHE A 248 4.68 -71.90 49.98
CA PHE A 248 4.96 -70.90 48.96
C PHE A 248 6.21 -71.25 48.14
N LEU A 249 7.32 -71.64 48.79
CA LEU A 249 8.54 -72.05 48.09
C LEU A 249 8.36 -73.31 47.21
N ARG A 250 7.42 -74.19 47.56
CA ARG A 250 7.11 -75.40 46.77
C ARG A 250 6.25 -75.09 45.55
N ASP A 251 5.31 -74.16 45.67
CA ASP A 251 4.43 -73.71 44.57
C ASP A 251 5.22 -73.03 43.44
N ILE A 252 6.39 -72.47 43.75
CA ILE A 252 7.30 -71.86 42.77
C ILE A 252 7.81 -72.88 41.71
N LYS A 253 7.72 -74.20 41.95
CA LYS A 253 8.06 -75.23 40.95
C LYS A 253 6.90 -75.45 39.95
N VAL A 254 6.98 -74.74 38.83
CA VAL A 254 5.97 -74.75 37.75
C VAL A 254 6.04 -76.06 36.93
N SER A 255 4.89 -76.70 36.69
CA SER A 255 4.79 -77.87 35.78
C SER A 255 5.02 -77.45 34.32
N ASN A 256 5.52 -78.37 33.49
CA ASN A 256 5.77 -78.10 32.05
C ASN A 256 4.51 -77.63 31.30
N GLU A 257 3.33 -78.11 31.69
CA GLU A 257 2.05 -77.70 31.09
C GLU A 257 1.69 -76.24 31.40
N LYS A 258 1.93 -75.79 32.65
CA LYS A 258 1.76 -74.38 33.03
C LYS A 258 2.78 -73.47 32.32
N LYS A 259 4.02 -73.92 32.09
CA LYS A 259 5.04 -73.16 31.36
C LYS A 259 4.58 -72.84 29.93
N GLU A 260 4.00 -73.81 29.22
CA GLU A 260 3.50 -73.59 27.85
C GLU A 260 2.27 -72.67 27.80
N LEU A 261 1.35 -72.77 28.77
CA LEU A 261 0.23 -71.84 28.92
C LEU A 261 0.68 -70.39 29.12
N ILE A 262 1.71 -70.17 29.94
CA ILE A 262 2.27 -68.83 30.17
C ILE A 262 2.90 -68.29 28.89
N LYS A 263 3.73 -69.09 28.20
CA LYS A 263 4.34 -68.69 26.92
C LYS A 263 3.28 -68.27 25.90
N SER A 264 2.22 -69.07 25.74
CA SER A 264 1.10 -68.74 24.85
C SER A 264 0.45 -67.42 25.22
N SER A 265 0.22 -67.17 26.52
CA SER A 265 -0.39 -65.93 27.01
C SER A 265 0.51 -64.71 26.78
N LEU A 266 1.82 -64.86 26.95
CA LEU A 266 2.79 -63.78 26.70
C LEU A 266 2.89 -63.43 25.20
N PHE A 267 2.88 -64.43 24.32
CA PHE A 267 2.85 -64.20 22.87
C PHE A 267 1.56 -63.52 22.42
N GLU A 268 0.41 -63.93 22.96
CA GLU A 268 -0.87 -63.26 22.67
C GLU A 268 -0.83 -61.80 23.14
N GLN A 269 -0.27 -61.53 24.32
CA GLN A 269 -0.14 -60.17 24.81
C GLN A 269 0.81 -59.32 23.96
N LEU A 270 1.92 -59.89 23.49
CA LEU A 270 2.86 -59.24 22.58
C LEU A 270 2.17 -58.78 21.29
N GLU A 271 1.40 -59.67 20.65
CA GLU A 271 0.69 -59.33 19.41
C GLU A 271 -0.41 -58.29 19.63
N ARG A 272 -1.13 -58.34 20.76
CA ARG A 272 -2.09 -57.29 21.13
C ARG A 272 -1.42 -55.92 21.33
N SER A 273 -0.29 -55.89 22.02
CA SER A 273 0.47 -54.65 22.26
C SER A 273 1.03 -54.07 20.97
N LYS A 274 1.60 -54.91 20.08
CA LYS A 274 2.05 -54.50 18.74
C LYS A 274 0.90 -53.94 17.90
N GLY A 275 -0.25 -54.61 17.87
CA GLY A 275 -1.43 -54.13 17.15
C GLY A 275 -1.95 -52.79 17.68
N THR A 276 -1.84 -52.55 18.98
CA THR A 276 -2.20 -51.26 19.60
C THR A 276 -1.23 -50.15 19.17
N LEU A 277 0.07 -50.44 19.11
CA LEU A 277 1.09 -49.49 18.62
C LEU A 277 0.89 -49.17 17.13
N ASP A 278 0.58 -50.17 16.30
CA ASP A 278 0.25 -49.97 14.90
C ASP A 278 -0.94 -49.04 14.71
N LEU A 279 -2.01 -49.25 15.47
CA LEU A 279 -3.19 -48.41 15.42
C LEU A 279 -2.88 -46.97 15.87
N LYS A 280 -2.07 -46.80 16.92
CA LYS A 280 -1.63 -45.47 17.40
C LYS A 280 -0.83 -44.74 16.31
N SER A 281 0.17 -45.41 15.74
CA SER A 281 1.01 -44.87 14.66
C SER A 281 0.19 -44.49 13.42
N GLN A 282 -0.74 -45.36 12.98
CA GLN A 282 -1.62 -45.07 11.84
C GLN A 282 -2.52 -43.85 12.10
N ASN A 283 -3.08 -43.71 13.30
CA ASN A 283 -3.92 -42.56 13.64
C ASN A 283 -3.11 -41.26 13.65
N GLU A 284 -1.88 -41.28 14.15
CA GLU A 284 -0.99 -40.13 14.19
C GLU A 284 -0.56 -39.70 12.78
N ILE A 285 -0.20 -40.66 11.93
CA ILE A 285 0.09 -40.42 10.51
C ILE A 285 -1.14 -39.83 9.79
N ALA A 286 -2.34 -40.38 10.03
CA ALA A 286 -3.57 -39.88 9.41
C ALA A 286 -3.94 -38.46 9.86
N LEU A 287 -3.66 -38.11 11.12
CA LEU A 287 -3.84 -36.76 11.64
C LEU A 287 -2.89 -35.79 10.96
N LEU A 288 -1.60 -36.13 10.88
CA LEU A 288 -0.57 -35.34 10.21
C LEU A 288 -0.89 -35.12 8.71
N GLU A 289 -1.39 -36.15 8.01
CA GLU A 289 -1.85 -36.01 6.62
C GLU A 289 -3.01 -35.02 6.49
N LYS A 290 -3.96 -35.08 7.42
CA LYS A 290 -5.11 -34.18 7.44
C LYS A 290 -4.69 -32.73 7.70
N GLU A 291 -3.82 -32.49 8.67
CA GLU A 291 -3.28 -31.17 8.99
C GLU A 291 -2.51 -30.58 7.80
N THR A 292 -1.58 -31.36 7.23
CA THR A 292 -0.82 -30.95 6.04
C THR A 292 -1.75 -30.60 4.87
N ARG A 293 -2.80 -31.40 4.64
CA ARG A 293 -3.79 -31.10 3.60
C ARG A 293 -4.52 -29.79 3.86
N LEU A 294 -4.98 -29.54 5.08
CA LEU A 294 -5.68 -28.31 5.43
C LEU A 294 -4.79 -27.07 5.27
N ALA A 295 -3.51 -27.18 5.67
CA ALA A 295 -2.51 -26.12 5.47
C ALA A 295 -2.27 -25.85 3.97
N ASN A 296 -2.11 -26.91 3.16
CA ASN A 296 -1.93 -26.77 1.71
C ASN A 296 -3.17 -26.17 1.02
N GLU A 297 -4.38 -26.55 1.44
CA GLU A 297 -5.62 -25.95 0.95
C GLU A 297 -5.73 -24.46 1.30
N GLN A 298 -5.23 -24.05 2.48
CA GLN A 298 -5.17 -22.64 2.85
C GLN A 298 -4.20 -21.86 1.96
N ILE A 299 -2.99 -22.39 1.75
CA ILE A 299 -2.00 -21.79 0.84
C ILE A 299 -2.58 -21.69 -0.59
N ASP A 300 -3.28 -22.72 -1.08
CA ASP A 300 -3.90 -22.69 -2.41
C ASP A 300 -5.00 -21.62 -2.53
N ARG A 301 -5.76 -21.35 -1.44
CA ARG A 301 -6.73 -20.25 -1.40
C ARG A 301 -6.02 -18.89 -1.47
N GLU A 302 -4.98 -18.69 -0.68
CA GLU A 302 -4.17 -17.46 -0.69
C GLU A 302 -3.54 -17.22 -2.07
N MET A 303 -2.93 -18.25 -2.68
CA MET A 303 -2.39 -18.18 -4.04
C MET A 303 -3.45 -17.84 -5.09
N THR A 304 -4.69 -18.31 -4.93
CA THR A 304 -5.79 -18.00 -5.84
C THR A 304 -6.17 -16.52 -5.76
N VAL A 305 -6.22 -15.97 -4.55
CA VAL A 305 -6.45 -14.52 -4.33
C VAL A 305 -5.32 -13.72 -4.98
N THR A 306 -4.06 -14.04 -4.68
CA THR A 306 -2.89 -13.35 -5.24
C THR A 306 -2.86 -13.42 -6.77
N LYS A 307 -3.18 -14.57 -7.38
CA LYS A 307 -3.30 -14.72 -8.84
C LYS A 307 -4.41 -13.84 -9.41
N SER A 308 -5.54 -13.72 -8.73
CA SER A 308 -6.64 -12.86 -9.19
C SER A 308 -6.25 -11.38 -9.16
N GLU A 309 -5.56 -10.93 -8.11
CA GLU A 309 -5.04 -9.56 -8.00
C GLU A 309 -3.98 -9.27 -9.07
N LEU A 310 -3.08 -10.23 -9.33
CA LEU A 310 -2.09 -10.14 -10.41
C LEU A 310 -2.75 -9.87 -11.77
N VAL A 311 -3.80 -10.62 -12.11
CA VAL A 311 -4.54 -10.45 -13.38
C VAL A 311 -5.20 -9.07 -13.48
N ILE A 312 -5.72 -8.54 -12.37
CA ILE A 312 -6.30 -7.19 -12.32
C ILE A 312 -5.21 -6.16 -12.67
N VAL A 313 -4.05 -6.22 -12.00
CA VAL A 313 -2.95 -5.27 -12.24
C VAL A 313 -2.39 -5.39 -13.66
N GLU A 314 -2.27 -6.60 -14.21
CA GLU A 314 -1.85 -6.83 -15.60
C GLU A 314 -2.83 -6.17 -16.59
N THR A 315 -4.14 -6.30 -16.34
CA THR A 315 -5.19 -5.67 -17.16
C THR A 315 -5.15 -4.14 -17.08
N GLU A 316 -4.89 -3.58 -15.90
CA GLU A 316 -4.73 -2.13 -15.73
C GLU A 316 -3.53 -1.58 -16.51
N ILE A 317 -2.40 -2.29 -16.52
CA ILE A 317 -1.23 -1.92 -17.32
C ILE A 317 -1.57 -1.96 -18.82
N GLU A 318 -2.30 -2.97 -19.27
CA GLU A 318 -2.73 -3.08 -20.67
C GLU A 318 -3.63 -1.90 -21.06
N ASN A 319 -4.60 -1.54 -20.20
CA ASN A 319 -5.47 -0.38 -20.40
C ASN A 319 -4.69 0.94 -20.44
N LEU A 320 -3.72 1.14 -19.54
CA LEU A 320 -2.85 2.33 -19.55
C LEU A 320 -1.98 2.39 -20.81
N THR A 321 -1.55 1.24 -21.31
CA THR A 321 -0.69 1.14 -22.51
C THR A 321 -1.48 1.40 -23.78
N GLN A 322 -2.62 0.72 -23.98
CA GLN A 322 -3.44 0.87 -25.18
C GLN A 322 -4.21 2.19 -25.20
N GLY A 323 -4.71 2.65 -24.05
CA GLY A 323 -5.48 3.87 -23.92
C GLY A 323 -4.60 5.11 -23.77
N GLY A 324 -3.96 5.25 -22.61
CA GLY A 324 -3.23 6.48 -22.25
C GLY A 324 -1.99 6.71 -23.09
N LYS A 325 -1.06 5.74 -23.08
CA LYS A 325 0.24 5.88 -23.72
C LYS A 325 0.15 5.99 -25.25
N SER A 326 -0.63 5.13 -25.90
CA SER A 326 -0.81 5.20 -27.37
C SER A 326 -1.39 6.54 -27.79
N LYS A 327 -2.49 6.96 -27.14
CA LYS A 327 -3.17 8.22 -27.47
C LYS A 327 -2.23 9.43 -27.38
N PHE A 328 -1.47 9.56 -26.29
CA PHE A 328 -0.53 10.67 -26.17
C PHE A 328 0.60 10.61 -27.21
N THR A 329 1.06 9.41 -27.57
CA THR A 329 2.08 9.22 -28.61
C THR A 329 1.55 9.65 -29.98
N ASP A 330 0.34 9.23 -30.33
CA ASP A 330 -0.32 9.58 -31.59
C ASP A 330 -0.58 11.09 -31.70
N GLU A 331 -1.03 11.74 -30.60
CA GLU A 331 -1.21 13.19 -30.55
C GLU A 331 0.12 13.95 -30.73
N ILE A 332 1.21 13.49 -30.11
CA ILE A 332 2.54 14.06 -30.29
C ILE A 332 2.99 13.94 -31.76
N GLU A 333 2.77 12.79 -32.39
CA GLU A 333 3.11 12.58 -33.81
C GLU A 333 2.30 13.51 -34.72
N ALA A 334 1.01 13.69 -34.45
CA ALA A 334 0.16 14.62 -35.19
C ALA A 334 0.66 16.08 -35.11
N TYR A 335 1.06 16.56 -33.92
CA TYR A 335 1.63 17.90 -33.76
C TYR A 335 3.00 18.04 -34.45
N ASN A 336 3.85 17.02 -34.40
CA ASN A 336 5.12 17.02 -35.15
C ASN A 336 4.87 17.11 -36.67
N GLY A 337 3.93 16.34 -37.19
CA GLY A 337 3.52 16.40 -38.59
C GLY A 337 3.03 17.80 -39.00
N LYS A 338 2.24 18.45 -38.15
CA LYS A 338 1.78 19.83 -38.35
C LYS A 338 2.95 20.83 -38.38
N ILE A 339 3.92 20.71 -37.46
CA ILE A 339 5.11 21.56 -37.45
C ILE A 339 5.91 21.41 -38.75
N ASP A 340 6.09 20.18 -39.21
CA ASP A 340 6.83 19.90 -40.44
C ASP A 340 6.11 20.46 -41.68
N GLU A 341 4.78 20.40 -41.72
CA GLU A 341 3.99 21.03 -42.76
C GLU A 341 4.15 22.56 -42.76
N LEU A 342 4.06 23.19 -41.59
CA LEU A 342 4.23 24.64 -41.42
C LEU A 342 5.63 25.11 -41.81
N LYS A 343 6.67 24.30 -41.58
CA LYS A 343 8.05 24.60 -42.01
C LYS A 343 8.23 24.48 -43.52
N ARG A 344 7.58 23.51 -44.17
CA ARG A 344 7.67 23.29 -45.62
C ARG A 344 6.87 24.32 -46.41
N ASN A 345 5.68 24.68 -45.94
CA ASN A 345 4.78 25.61 -46.61
C ASN A 345 4.98 27.04 -46.09
N SER A 346 6.01 27.74 -46.59
CA SER A 346 6.05 29.21 -46.50
C SER A 346 4.92 29.80 -47.37
N PHE A 347 3.74 29.97 -46.79
CA PHE A 347 2.50 30.37 -47.47
C PHE A 347 2.63 31.72 -48.18
N ARG A 348 2.38 31.75 -49.51
CA ARG A 348 1.88 32.95 -50.20
C ARG A 348 0.38 32.75 -50.43
N PRO A 349 -0.52 33.51 -49.77
CA PRO A 349 -1.95 33.37 -50.02
C PRO A 349 -2.28 33.71 -51.49
N LYS A 350 -3.22 32.97 -52.09
CA LYS A 350 -3.70 33.20 -53.46
C LYS A 350 -4.39 34.57 -53.53
N ILE A 351 -4.13 35.34 -54.58
CA ILE A 351 -4.80 36.64 -54.79
C ILE A 351 -6.28 36.37 -55.10
N ALA A 352 -7.17 36.99 -54.33
CA ALA A 352 -8.59 37.05 -54.64
C ALA A 352 -8.81 38.00 -55.82
N TRP A 353 -8.48 37.54 -57.04
CA TRP A 353 -8.49 38.35 -58.26
C TRP A 353 -9.84 39.05 -58.50
N TYR A 354 -10.95 38.41 -58.11
CA TYR A 354 -12.29 38.97 -58.22
C TYR A 354 -12.51 40.25 -57.38
N SER A 355 -11.79 40.41 -56.27
CA SER A 355 -11.87 41.60 -55.41
C SER A 355 -10.73 42.57 -55.70
N PHE A 356 -9.55 42.05 -56.03
CA PHE A 356 -8.34 42.85 -56.27
C PHE A 356 -8.44 43.70 -57.54
N ILE A 357 -8.86 43.10 -58.67
CA ILE A 357 -8.89 43.81 -59.96
C ILE A 357 -9.90 44.97 -59.92
N PRO A 358 -11.15 44.79 -59.46
CA PRO A 358 -12.08 45.91 -59.36
C PRO A 358 -11.57 46.99 -58.40
N ASN A 359 -10.98 46.62 -57.26
CA ASN A 359 -10.46 47.60 -56.31
C ASN A 359 -9.36 48.47 -56.91
N VAL A 360 -8.40 47.86 -57.64
CA VAL A 360 -7.35 48.62 -58.33
C VAL A 360 -7.94 49.50 -59.43
N LEU A 361 -8.89 49.00 -60.21
CA LEU A 361 -9.56 49.77 -61.25
C LEU A 361 -10.29 51.00 -60.68
N PHE A 362 -11.11 50.79 -59.63
CA PHE A 362 -11.82 51.89 -58.97
C PHE A 362 -10.85 52.88 -58.31
N LEU A 363 -9.76 52.40 -57.72
CA LEU A 363 -8.73 53.27 -57.14
C LEU A 363 -8.10 54.17 -58.22
N ILE A 364 -7.78 53.64 -59.40
CA ILE A 364 -7.27 54.44 -60.54
C ILE A 364 -8.29 55.50 -60.97
N LEU A 365 -9.56 55.13 -61.08
CA LEU A 365 -10.63 56.07 -61.46
C LEU A 365 -10.81 57.19 -60.44
N VAL A 366 -10.81 56.87 -59.14
CA VAL A 366 -10.93 57.87 -58.07
C VAL A 366 -9.69 58.76 -58.00
N VAL A 367 -8.49 58.22 -58.21
CA VAL A 367 -7.26 59.03 -58.30
C VAL A 367 -7.34 60.02 -59.46
N ALA A 368 -7.76 59.57 -60.65
CA ALA A 368 -7.93 60.44 -61.80
C ALA A 368 -8.97 61.54 -61.53
N TYR A 369 -10.10 61.17 -60.91
CA TYR A 369 -11.13 62.13 -60.48
C TYR A 369 -10.55 63.17 -59.50
N CYS A 370 -9.85 62.74 -58.44
CA CYS A 370 -9.25 63.65 -57.46
C CYS A 370 -8.24 64.60 -58.12
N ILE A 371 -7.43 64.11 -59.06
CA ILE A 371 -6.48 64.95 -59.80
C ILE A 371 -7.23 66.03 -60.59
N ILE A 372 -8.23 65.67 -61.38
CA ILE A 372 -8.99 66.64 -62.18
C ILE A 372 -9.71 67.64 -61.26
N PHE A 373 -10.40 67.15 -60.24
CA PHE A 373 -11.20 67.96 -59.33
C PHE A 373 -10.36 68.98 -58.55
N TYR A 374 -9.33 68.53 -57.82
CA TYR A 374 -8.52 69.43 -57.01
C TYR A 374 -7.57 70.28 -57.85
N SER A 375 -7.19 69.85 -59.07
CA SER A 375 -6.46 70.72 -60.00
C SER A 375 -7.36 71.84 -60.53
N SER A 376 -8.62 71.55 -60.85
CA SER A 376 -9.62 72.56 -61.24
C SER A 376 -9.85 73.56 -60.10
N ALA A 377 -10.07 73.06 -58.88
CA ALA A 377 -10.25 73.91 -57.71
C ALA A 377 -9.03 74.79 -57.42
N ALA A 378 -7.81 74.25 -57.55
CA ALA A 378 -6.58 75.01 -57.39
C ALA A 378 -6.39 76.06 -58.50
N TYR A 379 -6.76 75.75 -59.75
CA TYR A 379 -6.74 76.73 -60.85
C TYR A 379 -7.70 77.89 -60.59
N ILE A 380 -8.92 77.60 -60.15
CA ILE A 380 -9.92 78.62 -59.78
C ILE A 380 -9.41 79.49 -58.63
N LEU A 381 -8.81 78.88 -57.62
CA LEU A 381 -8.25 79.59 -56.47
C LEU A 381 -7.15 80.58 -56.88
N ILE A 382 -6.22 80.15 -57.73
CA ILE A 382 -4.95 80.84 -57.94
C ILE A 382 -5.01 81.78 -59.15
N PHE A 383 -5.65 81.37 -60.24
CA PHE A 383 -5.48 82.01 -61.55
C PHE A 383 -6.77 82.64 -62.10
N SER A 384 -7.95 82.10 -61.79
CA SER A 384 -9.20 82.55 -62.43
C SER A 384 -9.57 84.03 -62.17
N GLN A 385 -9.25 84.57 -60.99
CA GLN A 385 -9.49 86.00 -60.72
C GLN A 385 -8.54 86.90 -61.51
N GLU A 386 -7.31 86.46 -61.74
CA GLU A 386 -6.35 87.20 -62.56
C GLU A 386 -6.78 87.17 -64.03
N ASP A 387 -7.24 86.01 -64.53
CA ASP A 387 -7.80 85.86 -65.88
C ASP A 387 -8.99 86.80 -66.08
N ALA A 388 -9.97 86.77 -65.16
CA ALA A 388 -11.15 87.64 -65.23
C ALA A 388 -10.79 89.14 -65.20
N ARG A 389 -9.76 89.54 -64.44
CA ARG A 389 -9.26 90.93 -64.43
C ARG A 389 -8.56 91.29 -65.74
N ALA A 390 -7.77 90.38 -66.30
CA ALA A 390 -7.07 90.59 -67.57
C ALA A 390 -8.07 90.73 -68.73
N GLU A 391 -9.11 89.89 -68.78
CA GLU A 391 -10.19 89.95 -69.78
C GLU A 391 -11.00 91.24 -69.68
N ARG A 392 -11.27 91.72 -68.45
CA ARG A 392 -11.94 93.02 -68.23
C ARG A 392 -11.13 94.21 -68.77
N LEU A 393 -9.80 94.16 -68.64
CA LEU A 393 -8.91 95.24 -69.11
C LEU A 393 -8.75 95.26 -70.63
N THR A 394 -8.86 94.11 -71.29
CA THR A 394 -8.77 93.99 -72.76
C THR A 394 -10.11 94.16 -73.47
N GLY A 395 -11.21 94.33 -72.72
CA GLY A 395 -12.57 94.48 -73.26
C GLY A 395 -13.20 93.15 -73.70
N GLY A 396 -12.64 92.01 -73.28
CA GLY A 396 -13.17 90.68 -73.54
C GLY A 396 -14.37 90.32 -72.66
N THR A 397 -15.10 89.27 -73.04
CA THR A 397 -16.20 88.70 -72.24
C THR A 397 -15.64 87.84 -71.11
N ILE A 398 -15.87 88.26 -69.86
CA ILE A 398 -15.51 87.47 -68.67
C ILE A 398 -16.31 86.17 -68.69
N THR A 399 -15.62 85.04 -68.77
CA THR A 399 -16.24 83.71 -68.69
C THR A 399 -16.37 83.26 -67.24
N ASP A 400 -17.51 82.65 -66.90
CA ASP A 400 -17.73 82.12 -65.56
C ASP A 400 -16.86 80.85 -65.40
N PRO A 401 -16.02 80.75 -64.34
CA PRO A 401 -15.16 79.59 -64.15
C PRO A 401 -15.98 78.34 -63.87
N GLU A 402 -15.71 77.26 -64.61
CA GLU A 402 -16.32 75.97 -64.35
C GLU A 402 -15.65 75.29 -63.16
N ILE A 403 -16.45 74.82 -62.20
CA ILE A 403 -15.97 74.09 -61.02
C ILE A 403 -15.23 72.79 -61.42
N PHE A 404 -15.62 72.20 -62.54
CA PHE A 404 -15.01 71.01 -63.14
C PHE A 404 -14.45 71.36 -64.51
N ASP A 405 -13.26 71.96 -64.53
CA ASP A 405 -12.58 72.35 -65.76
C ASP A 405 -11.59 71.26 -66.20
N GLY A 406 -11.99 70.47 -67.20
CA GLY A 406 -11.14 69.41 -67.77
C GLY A 406 -9.83 69.92 -68.37
N ASP A 407 -9.79 71.20 -68.73
CA ASP A 407 -8.62 71.87 -69.31
C ASP A 407 -7.81 72.65 -68.27
N ALA A 408 -8.16 72.64 -66.98
CA ALA A 408 -7.46 73.39 -65.93
C ALA A 408 -5.94 73.14 -65.93
N ILE A 409 -5.54 71.88 -66.14
CA ILE A 409 -4.13 71.49 -66.23
C ILE A 409 -3.49 72.06 -67.51
N VAL A 410 -4.21 72.02 -68.64
CA VAL A 410 -3.73 72.56 -69.92
C VAL A 410 -3.59 74.08 -69.85
N LYS A 411 -4.61 74.79 -69.35
CA LYS A 411 -4.60 76.25 -69.11
C LYS A 411 -3.45 76.67 -68.18
N SER A 412 -3.18 75.88 -67.15
CA SER A 412 -2.05 76.14 -66.27
C SER A 412 -0.69 75.91 -66.93
N LEU A 413 -0.61 75.01 -67.91
CA LEU A 413 0.60 74.73 -68.68
C LEU A 413 0.90 75.85 -69.68
N GLU A 414 -0.14 76.44 -70.28
CA GLU A 414 -0.03 77.63 -71.14
C GLU A 414 0.53 78.84 -70.37
N ARG A 415 0.24 78.93 -69.07
CA ARG A 415 0.83 79.92 -68.14
C ARG A 415 2.27 79.59 -67.72
N GLY A 416 2.79 78.42 -68.09
CA GLY A 416 4.13 77.94 -67.81
C GLY A 416 4.16 76.66 -66.97
N TRP A 417 5.19 75.84 -67.18
CA TRP A 417 5.30 74.52 -66.56
C TRP A 417 5.32 74.55 -65.02
N VAL A 418 5.82 75.62 -64.41
CA VAL A 418 5.85 75.77 -62.93
C VAL A 418 4.43 75.88 -62.39
N SER A 419 3.55 76.65 -63.05
CA SER A 419 2.15 76.80 -62.67
C SER A 419 1.41 75.48 -62.78
N ALA A 420 1.61 74.73 -63.87
CA ALA A 420 1.05 73.39 -64.03
C ALA A 420 1.55 72.40 -62.97
N ALA A 421 2.86 72.40 -62.68
CA ALA A 421 3.44 71.54 -61.65
C ALA A 421 2.86 71.87 -60.27
N PHE A 422 2.72 73.14 -59.92
CA PHE A 422 2.17 73.58 -58.64
C PHE A 422 0.71 73.12 -58.46
N ILE A 423 -0.12 73.28 -59.50
CA ILE A 423 -1.51 72.82 -59.47
C ILE A 423 -1.58 71.30 -59.30
N LEU A 424 -0.79 70.54 -60.07
CA LEU A 424 -0.79 69.08 -59.99
C LEU A 424 -0.32 68.56 -58.62
N LEU A 425 0.54 69.30 -57.93
CA LEU A 425 1.03 68.92 -56.61
C LEU A 425 -0.05 69.00 -55.53
N VAL A 426 -1.08 69.84 -55.69
CA VAL A 426 -2.18 69.98 -54.71
C VAL A 426 -2.92 68.65 -54.49
N PRO A 427 -3.53 67.99 -55.49
CA PRO A 427 -4.16 66.68 -55.31
C PRO A 427 -3.18 65.61 -54.82
N VAL A 428 -1.94 65.62 -55.30
CA VAL A 428 -0.91 64.65 -54.89
C VAL A 428 -0.59 64.80 -53.41
N PHE A 429 -0.48 66.02 -52.90
CA PHE A 429 -0.20 66.28 -51.49
C PHE A 429 -1.36 65.82 -50.60
N ILE A 430 -2.61 66.11 -50.98
CA ILE A 430 -3.81 65.69 -50.24
C ILE A 430 -3.87 64.15 -50.17
N MET A 431 -3.74 63.47 -51.30
CA MET A 431 -3.74 62.00 -51.36
C MET A 431 -2.54 61.39 -50.61
N GLY A 432 -1.36 61.99 -50.74
CA GLY A 432 -0.14 61.57 -50.04
C GLY A 432 -0.28 61.67 -48.52
N LEU A 433 -0.96 62.70 -48.03
CA LEU A 433 -1.23 62.87 -46.61
C LEU A 433 -2.23 61.82 -46.10
N ILE A 434 -3.28 61.49 -46.87
CA ILE A 434 -4.18 60.35 -46.56
C ILE A 434 -3.39 59.03 -46.48
N PHE A 435 -2.47 58.79 -47.41
CA PHE A 435 -1.63 57.59 -47.41
C PHE A 435 -0.75 57.48 -46.15
N VAL A 436 -0.12 58.58 -45.73
CA VAL A 436 0.71 58.61 -44.51
C VAL A 436 -0.14 58.38 -43.27
N LEU A 437 -1.30 59.03 -43.17
CA LEU A 437 -2.21 58.86 -42.04
C LEU A 437 -2.76 57.44 -41.94
N ASN A 438 -2.90 56.71 -43.06
CA ASN A 438 -3.35 55.32 -43.05
C ASN A 438 -2.39 54.39 -42.29
N LYS A 439 -1.10 54.75 -42.18
CA LYS A 439 -0.07 53.97 -41.46
C LYS A 439 -0.12 54.10 -39.93
N ILE A 440 -0.99 54.94 -39.38
CA ILE A 440 -1.12 55.10 -37.92
C ILE A 440 -1.78 53.85 -37.31
N GLU A 441 -1.11 53.18 -36.38
CA GLU A 441 -1.59 51.92 -35.75
C GLU A 441 -2.86 52.13 -34.91
N ASN A 442 -2.98 53.26 -34.22
CA ASN A 442 -4.14 53.56 -33.38
C ASN A 442 -5.38 53.86 -34.25
N LYS A 443 -6.31 52.90 -34.30
CA LYS A 443 -7.56 52.99 -35.08
C LYS A 443 -8.36 54.26 -34.80
N TRP A 444 -8.59 54.59 -33.53
CA TRP A 444 -9.41 55.74 -33.15
C TRP A 444 -8.75 57.07 -33.46
N GLY A 445 -7.44 57.17 -33.18
CA GLY A 445 -6.65 58.36 -33.52
C GLY A 445 -6.59 58.59 -35.04
N ARG A 446 -6.42 57.51 -35.81
CA ARG A 446 -6.38 57.54 -37.27
C ARG A 446 -7.68 58.08 -37.89
N TYR A 447 -8.82 57.49 -37.55
CA TYR A 447 -10.11 57.90 -38.13
C TYR A 447 -10.47 59.35 -37.78
N SER A 448 -10.25 59.75 -36.53
CA SER A 448 -10.54 61.12 -36.08
C SER A 448 -9.70 62.15 -36.83
N LEU A 449 -8.41 61.88 -37.02
CA LEU A 449 -7.49 62.78 -37.70
C LEU A 449 -7.74 62.82 -39.22
N LEU A 450 -8.09 61.69 -39.84
CA LEU A 450 -8.47 61.62 -41.26
C LEU A 450 -9.72 62.44 -41.55
N VAL A 451 -10.79 62.25 -40.78
CA VAL A 451 -12.06 62.98 -40.99
C VAL A 451 -11.86 64.48 -40.77
N LEU A 452 -11.14 64.87 -39.70
CA LEU A 452 -10.85 66.28 -39.43
C LEU A 452 -10.03 66.92 -40.56
N MET A 453 -9.04 66.20 -41.10
CA MET A 453 -8.24 66.69 -42.22
C MET A 453 -9.07 66.82 -43.50
N MET A 454 -9.89 65.83 -43.84
CA MET A 454 -10.74 65.88 -45.04
C MET A 454 -11.73 67.05 -44.98
N ILE A 455 -12.40 67.24 -43.84
CA ILE A 455 -13.31 68.37 -43.63
C ILE A 455 -12.56 69.70 -43.73
N PHE A 456 -11.36 69.78 -43.16
CA PHE A 456 -10.56 71.01 -43.21
C PHE A 456 -10.07 71.34 -44.62
N VAL A 457 -9.43 70.40 -45.30
CA VAL A 457 -8.86 70.60 -46.65
C VAL A 457 -9.95 70.87 -47.66
N ASP A 458 -10.99 70.04 -47.67
CA ASP A 458 -12.07 70.17 -48.65
C ASP A 458 -13.00 71.34 -48.32
N GLY A 459 -13.27 71.58 -47.03
CA GLY A 459 -14.02 72.77 -46.58
C GLY A 459 -13.30 74.08 -46.90
N PHE A 460 -11.98 74.13 -46.73
CA PHE A 460 -11.17 75.28 -47.13
C PHE A 460 -11.19 75.47 -48.65
N THR A 461 -11.01 74.38 -49.41
CA THR A 461 -11.05 74.41 -50.88
C THR A 461 -12.41 74.90 -51.37
N ALA A 462 -13.50 74.36 -50.86
CA ALA A 462 -14.86 74.76 -51.18
C ALA A 462 -15.15 76.22 -50.84
N TYR A 463 -14.75 76.68 -49.65
CA TYR A 463 -14.90 78.08 -49.25
C TYR A 463 -14.20 79.01 -50.24
N LYS A 464 -12.95 78.69 -50.57
CA LYS A 464 -12.13 79.54 -51.43
C LYS A 464 -12.57 79.51 -52.89
N VAL A 465 -13.01 78.37 -53.39
CA VAL A 465 -13.60 78.29 -54.74
C VAL A 465 -14.88 79.13 -54.79
N ALA A 466 -15.77 79.01 -53.80
CA ALA A 466 -16.99 79.81 -53.74
C ALA A 466 -16.71 81.32 -53.67
N GLU A 467 -15.78 81.75 -52.82
CA GLU A 467 -15.30 83.14 -52.73
C GLU A 467 -14.73 83.60 -54.08
N SER A 468 -13.96 82.76 -54.76
CA SER A 468 -13.33 83.10 -56.04
C SER A 468 -14.35 83.31 -57.15
N ILE A 469 -15.32 82.39 -57.27
CA ILE A 469 -16.42 82.49 -58.24
C ILE A 469 -17.27 83.74 -57.96
N TYR A 470 -17.64 83.97 -56.70
CA TYR A 470 -18.43 85.15 -56.32
C TYR A 470 -17.71 86.46 -56.64
N ASN A 471 -16.41 86.53 -56.39
CA ASN A 471 -15.61 87.71 -56.72
C ASN A 471 -15.53 87.94 -58.24
N ILE A 472 -15.56 86.88 -59.05
CA ILE A 472 -15.63 87.01 -60.51
C ILE A 472 -17.01 87.54 -60.95
N GLU A 473 -18.11 87.04 -60.38
CA GLU A 473 -19.46 87.59 -60.61
C GLU A 473 -19.55 89.08 -60.22
N TYR A 474 -18.94 89.46 -59.10
CA TYR A 474 -18.82 90.86 -58.68
C TYR A 474 -17.98 91.70 -59.66
N LEU A 475 -16.87 91.16 -60.17
CA LEU A 475 -16.05 91.84 -61.19
C LEU A 475 -16.79 92.02 -62.52
N LYS A 476 -17.73 91.14 -62.86
CA LYS A 476 -18.60 91.21 -64.04
C LYS A 476 -19.73 92.24 -63.87
N GLY A 477 -20.06 92.58 -62.63
CA GLY A 477 -21.17 93.48 -62.28
C GLY A 477 -22.50 92.78 -62.05
N ASP A 478 -22.50 91.43 -62.02
CA ASP A 478 -23.68 90.61 -61.74
C ASP A 478 -24.09 90.66 -60.26
N ARG A 479 -23.19 91.15 -59.39
CA ARG A 479 -23.39 91.35 -57.95
C ARG A 479 -23.00 92.76 -57.53
N SER A 480 -23.73 93.34 -56.58
CA SER A 480 -23.49 94.70 -56.07
C SER A 480 -22.68 94.76 -54.77
N GLU A 481 -22.54 93.64 -54.04
CA GLU A 481 -21.89 93.59 -52.73
C GLU A 481 -20.65 92.69 -52.74
N PRO A 482 -19.57 93.05 -52.02
CA PRO A 482 -18.37 92.22 -51.90
C PRO A 482 -18.63 90.95 -51.07
N TRP A 483 -17.79 89.93 -51.26
CA TRP A 483 -17.92 88.67 -50.50
C TRP A 483 -17.74 88.89 -48.99
N GLU A 484 -18.69 88.39 -48.20
CA GLU A 484 -18.56 88.29 -46.75
C GLU A 484 -18.51 86.83 -46.29
N MET A 485 -17.77 86.57 -45.21
CA MET A 485 -17.54 85.22 -44.68
C MET A 485 -18.85 84.44 -44.42
N GLY A 486 -19.92 85.13 -44.02
CA GLY A 486 -21.22 84.52 -43.73
C GLY A 486 -22.01 84.05 -44.97
N MET A 487 -21.67 84.55 -46.16
CA MET A 487 -22.37 84.23 -47.41
C MET A 487 -22.13 82.78 -47.86
N VAL A 488 -21.07 82.13 -47.35
CA VAL A 488 -20.75 80.73 -47.67
C VAL A 488 -21.87 79.76 -47.30
N TRP A 489 -22.61 80.02 -46.22
CA TRP A 489 -23.67 79.13 -45.70
C TRP A 489 -24.89 79.00 -46.61
N VAL A 490 -25.04 79.91 -47.58
CA VAL A 490 -26.15 79.91 -48.54
C VAL A 490 -25.65 79.70 -49.98
N ASN A 491 -24.32 79.61 -50.16
CA ASN A 491 -23.72 79.50 -51.48
C ASN A 491 -23.79 78.05 -52.02
N SER A 492 -24.43 77.85 -53.17
CA SER A 492 -24.57 76.53 -53.79
C SER A 492 -23.24 75.94 -54.27
N ASN A 493 -22.30 76.78 -54.74
CA ASN A 493 -21.00 76.34 -55.25
C ASN A 493 -20.12 75.81 -54.10
N PHE A 494 -20.24 76.38 -52.89
CA PHE A 494 -19.60 75.83 -51.70
C PHE A 494 -20.05 74.38 -51.44
N TYR A 495 -21.36 74.13 -51.35
CA TYR A 495 -21.87 72.78 -51.08
C TYR A 495 -21.57 71.81 -52.22
N LEU A 496 -21.57 72.27 -53.48
CA LEU A 496 -21.19 71.45 -54.61
C LEU A 496 -19.74 70.96 -54.49
N VAL A 497 -18.79 71.88 -54.27
CA VAL A 497 -17.37 71.53 -54.12
C VAL A 497 -17.16 70.67 -52.87
N PHE A 498 -17.75 71.04 -51.74
CA PHE A 498 -17.57 70.33 -50.47
C PHE A 498 -18.15 68.90 -50.48
N VAL A 499 -19.32 68.68 -51.07
CA VAL A 499 -19.91 67.33 -51.07
C VAL A 499 -19.16 66.41 -52.02
N PHE A 500 -18.86 66.87 -53.24
CA PHE A 500 -18.19 66.06 -54.25
C PHE A 500 -16.70 65.86 -53.95
N GLY A 501 -16.04 66.82 -53.32
CA GLY A 501 -14.65 66.71 -52.86
C GLY A 501 -14.51 65.76 -51.67
N LEU A 502 -15.33 65.92 -50.64
CA LEU A 502 -15.34 65.04 -49.47
C LEU A 502 -15.68 63.59 -49.83
N LEU A 503 -16.68 63.39 -50.70
CA LEU A 503 -17.05 62.04 -51.17
C LEU A 503 -15.88 61.37 -51.92
N ALA A 504 -15.13 62.12 -52.72
CA ALA A 504 -13.98 61.60 -53.45
C ALA A 504 -12.83 61.22 -52.50
N LEU A 505 -12.55 62.03 -51.47
CA LEU A 505 -11.51 61.70 -50.49
C LEU A 505 -11.90 60.50 -49.62
N LEU A 506 -13.18 60.38 -49.23
CA LEU A 506 -13.69 59.24 -48.46
C LEU A 506 -13.60 57.93 -49.28
N THR A 507 -14.03 57.97 -50.54
CA THR A 507 -13.95 56.79 -51.43
C THR A 507 -12.50 56.41 -51.72
N PHE A 508 -11.60 57.40 -51.88
CA PHE A 508 -10.17 57.16 -52.03
C PHE A 508 -9.57 56.46 -50.81
N GLU A 509 -9.84 56.95 -49.59
CA GLU A 509 -9.35 56.36 -48.34
C GLU A 509 -9.78 54.90 -48.18
N PHE A 510 -11.06 54.63 -48.46
CA PHE A 510 -11.62 53.28 -48.35
C PHE A 510 -10.95 52.29 -49.31
N LEU A 511 -10.83 52.64 -50.59
CA LEU A 511 -10.24 51.78 -51.63
C LEU A 511 -8.73 51.57 -51.39
N LEU A 512 -8.03 52.64 -50.98
CA LEU A 512 -6.61 52.60 -50.63
C LEU A 512 -6.36 51.70 -49.41
N GLY A 513 -7.19 51.78 -48.37
CA GLY A 513 -7.09 50.94 -47.19
C GLY A 513 -7.25 49.45 -47.50
N HIS A 514 -8.22 49.10 -48.36
CA HIS A 514 -8.40 47.71 -48.81
C HIS A 514 -7.20 47.22 -49.65
N PHE A 515 -6.64 48.09 -50.51
CA PHE A 515 -5.47 47.75 -51.32
C PHE A 515 -4.23 47.48 -50.46
N ILE A 516 -3.93 48.35 -49.48
CA ILE A 516 -2.79 48.19 -48.57
C ILE A 516 -2.92 46.88 -47.78
N LYS A 517 -4.10 46.58 -47.24
CA LYS A 517 -4.34 45.33 -46.48
C LYS A 517 -4.03 44.08 -47.30
N VAL A 518 -4.45 44.04 -48.57
CA VAL A 518 -4.17 42.90 -49.47
C VAL A 518 -2.66 42.74 -49.75
N LEU A 519 -1.90 43.83 -49.75
CA LEU A 519 -0.43 43.78 -49.88
C LEU A 519 0.24 43.32 -48.59
N ASP A 520 -0.19 43.83 -47.44
CA ASP A 520 0.35 43.46 -46.12
C ASP A 520 0.12 41.98 -45.80
N ASP A 521 -1.07 41.44 -46.07
CA ASP A 521 -1.39 40.01 -45.87
C ASP A 521 -0.49 39.07 -46.70
N ARG A 522 0.18 39.61 -47.72
CA ARG A 522 1.13 38.90 -48.61
C ARG A 522 2.59 39.17 -48.28
N ASN A 523 2.87 40.03 -47.30
CA ASN A 523 4.23 40.23 -46.84
C ASN A 523 4.75 38.93 -46.21
N LYS A 524 5.88 38.43 -46.72
CA LYS A 524 6.47 37.15 -46.29
C LYS A 524 6.80 37.16 -44.80
N ASP A 525 7.18 38.31 -44.28
CA ASP A 525 7.58 38.47 -42.87
C ASP A 525 6.39 38.28 -41.93
N ILE A 526 5.19 38.76 -42.31
CA ILE A 526 3.97 38.60 -41.49
C ILE A 526 3.50 37.14 -41.47
N GLN A 527 3.54 36.46 -42.63
CA GLN A 527 3.20 35.03 -42.70
C GLN A 527 4.21 34.16 -41.95
N TYR A 528 5.50 34.48 -42.07
CA TYR A 528 6.55 33.82 -41.30
C TYR A 528 6.31 33.97 -39.79
N LEU A 529 6.01 35.18 -39.31
CA LEU A 529 5.70 35.43 -37.90
C LEU A 529 4.46 34.65 -37.43
N LYS A 530 3.42 34.54 -38.27
CA LYS A 530 2.23 33.75 -37.95
C LYS A 530 2.55 32.25 -37.85
N SER A 531 3.25 31.69 -38.83
CA SER A 531 3.68 30.28 -38.79
C SER A 531 4.59 29.99 -37.61
N MET A 532 5.50 30.90 -37.26
CA MET A 532 6.37 30.77 -36.09
C MET A 532 5.57 30.71 -34.78
N LYS A 533 4.55 31.56 -34.64
CA LYS A 533 3.65 31.54 -33.48
C LYS A 533 2.86 30.23 -33.38
N GLU A 534 2.40 29.69 -34.51
CA GLU A 534 1.71 28.39 -34.53
C GLU A 534 2.64 27.20 -34.23
N ILE A 535 3.90 27.27 -34.69
CA ILE A 535 4.94 26.30 -34.34
C ILE A 535 5.24 26.34 -32.84
N GLU A 536 5.40 27.54 -32.26
CA GLU A 536 5.63 27.73 -30.82
C GLU A 536 4.46 27.15 -30.00
N ALA A 537 3.22 27.46 -30.36
CA ALA A 537 2.04 26.91 -29.70
C ALA A 537 1.98 25.37 -29.80
N SER A 538 2.33 24.81 -30.96
CA SER A 538 2.36 23.35 -31.16
C SER A 538 3.48 22.69 -30.34
N ASN A 539 4.66 23.32 -30.25
CA ASN A 539 5.76 22.85 -29.41
C ASN A 539 5.38 22.86 -27.93
N ASN A 540 4.73 23.91 -27.44
CA ASN A 540 4.26 23.99 -26.05
C ASN A 540 3.27 22.84 -25.75
N LYS A 541 2.38 22.52 -26.69
CA LYS A 541 1.47 21.38 -26.52
C LYS A 541 2.19 20.03 -26.51
N ILE A 542 3.21 19.85 -27.35
CA ILE A 542 4.06 18.64 -27.32
C ILE A 542 4.75 18.48 -25.96
N VAL A 543 5.25 19.58 -25.37
CA VAL A 543 5.88 19.54 -24.04
C VAL A 543 4.88 19.06 -22.99
N GLU A 544 3.67 19.62 -22.97
CA GLU A 544 2.59 19.20 -22.05
C GLU A 544 2.22 17.72 -22.23
N LEU A 545 2.07 17.27 -23.48
CA LEU A 545 1.76 15.86 -23.78
C LEU A 545 2.91 14.91 -23.38
N LYS A 546 4.16 15.33 -23.53
CA LYS A 546 5.32 14.55 -23.08
C LYS A 546 5.39 14.41 -21.56
N GLU A 547 4.99 15.45 -20.83
CA GLU A 547 4.89 15.41 -19.37
C GLU A 547 3.79 14.43 -18.92
N GLN A 548 2.61 14.49 -19.54
CA GLN A 548 1.53 13.51 -19.31
C GLN A 548 1.96 12.08 -19.65
N LEU A 549 2.68 11.88 -20.76
CA LEU A 549 3.23 10.58 -21.15
C LEU A 549 4.29 10.09 -20.16
N ALA A 550 5.12 10.98 -19.60
CA ALA A 550 6.07 10.62 -18.55
C ALA A 550 5.36 10.15 -17.28
N GLN A 551 4.27 10.82 -16.88
CA GLN A 551 3.45 10.42 -15.73
C GLN A 551 2.82 9.04 -15.94
N VAL A 552 2.22 8.77 -17.10
CA VAL A 552 1.66 7.44 -17.42
C VAL A 552 2.74 6.36 -17.43
N ASN A 553 3.93 6.64 -17.97
CA ASN A 553 5.03 5.67 -17.94
C ASN A 553 5.52 5.39 -16.51
N SER A 554 5.53 6.40 -15.62
CA SER A 554 5.83 6.20 -14.20
C SER A 554 4.81 5.27 -13.56
N GLU A 555 3.52 5.52 -13.76
CA GLU A 555 2.45 4.68 -13.20
C GLU A 555 2.52 3.23 -13.71
N ILE A 556 2.84 3.03 -14.99
CA ILE A 556 3.08 1.69 -15.56
C ILE A 556 4.27 1.00 -14.86
N ASN A 557 5.36 1.73 -14.60
CA ASN A 557 6.54 1.17 -13.94
C ASN A 557 6.24 0.81 -12.47
N ASP A 558 5.51 1.65 -11.76
CA ASP A 558 5.08 1.39 -10.37
C ASP A 558 4.22 0.13 -10.30
N ARG A 559 3.24 -0.02 -11.20
CA ARG A 559 2.41 -1.24 -11.29
C ARG A 559 3.21 -2.49 -11.70
N LYS A 560 4.25 -2.35 -12.54
CA LYS A 560 5.18 -3.46 -12.86
C LYS A 560 6.00 -3.90 -11.64
N ALA A 561 6.37 -2.98 -10.76
CA ALA A 561 7.03 -3.33 -9.51
C ALA A 561 6.08 -4.16 -8.62
N VAL A 562 4.80 -3.78 -8.52
CA VAL A 562 3.77 -4.54 -7.81
C VAL A 562 3.60 -5.96 -8.38
N ILE A 563 3.60 -6.12 -9.72
CA ILE A 563 3.58 -7.45 -10.36
C ILE A 563 4.77 -8.31 -9.95
N THR A 564 5.96 -7.72 -9.84
CA THR A 564 7.16 -8.44 -9.39
C THR A 564 6.97 -8.97 -7.97
N ASN A 565 6.46 -8.14 -7.06
CA ASN A 565 6.18 -8.54 -5.67
C ASN A 565 5.17 -9.71 -5.63
N TYR A 566 4.05 -9.60 -6.35
CA TYR A 566 3.06 -10.69 -6.39
C TYR A 566 3.63 -12.01 -6.96
N LYS A 567 4.56 -11.93 -7.93
CA LYS A 567 5.24 -13.12 -8.46
C LYS A 567 6.20 -13.73 -7.43
N GLU A 568 6.88 -12.90 -6.64
CA GLU A 568 7.71 -13.36 -5.53
C GLU A 568 6.86 -14.02 -4.43
N ASP A 569 5.73 -13.42 -4.05
CA ASP A 569 4.81 -13.99 -3.07
C ASP A 569 4.30 -15.37 -3.52
N LEU A 570 3.90 -15.50 -4.79
CA LEU A 570 3.49 -16.80 -5.36
C LEU A 570 4.62 -17.84 -5.31
N LEU A 571 5.87 -17.43 -5.53
CA LEU A 571 7.02 -18.32 -5.41
C LEU A 571 7.27 -18.74 -3.96
N GLN A 572 7.07 -17.84 -3.00
CA GLN A 572 7.20 -18.16 -1.57
C GLN A 572 6.11 -19.12 -1.10
N HIS A 573 4.87 -18.93 -1.54
CA HIS A 573 3.79 -19.87 -1.25
C HIS A 573 4.07 -21.28 -1.81
N ASP A 574 4.62 -21.38 -3.03
CA ASP A 574 4.99 -22.67 -3.60
C ASP A 574 6.12 -23.36 -2.80
N LYS A 575 7.14 -22.60 -2.38
CA LYS A 575 8.20 -23.10 -1.49
C LYS A 575 7.65 -23.54 -0.12
N ALA A 576 6.73 -22.78 0.46
CA ALA A 576 6.09 -23.13 1.73
C ALA A 576 5.33 -24.46 1.63
N LYS A 577 4.60 -24.67 0.52
CA LYS A 577 3.90 -25.93 0.23
C LYS A 577 4.86 -27.11 0.13
N GLN A 578 5.95 -26.96 -0.62
CA GLN A 578 6.99 -27.98 -0.72
C GLN A 578 7.65 -28.29 0.63
N SER A 579 7.91 -27.25 1.43
CA SER A 579 8.49 -27.40 2.78
C SER A 579 7.55 -28.16 3.71
N LYS A 580 6.25 -27.89 3.67
CA LYS A 580 5.24 -28.59 4.49
C LYS A 580 5.10 -30.05 4.09
N GLU A 581 5.16 -30.35 2.80
CA GLU A 581 5.14 -31.73 2.31
C GLU A 581 6.40 -32.52 2.74
N ALA A 582 7.57 -31.89 2.65
CA ALA A 582 8.83 -32.49 3.12
C ALA A 582 8.88 -32.70 4.64
N GLU A 583 8.32 -31.75 5.40
CA GLU A 583 8.16 -31.86 6.87
C GLU A 583 7.26 -33.05 7.22
N LYS A 584 6.11 -33.19 6.54
CA LYS A 584 5.22 -34.35 6.70
C LYS A 584 5.95 -35.67 6.45
N GLU A 585 6.65 -35.81 5.32
CA GLU A 585 7.38 -37.05 4.99
C GLU A 585 8.42 -37.40 6.06
N ARG A 586 9.16 -36.40 6.56
CA ARG A 586 10.15 -36.58 7.63
C ARG A 586 9.51 -37.04 8.94
N LEU A 587 8.40 -36.43 9.33
CA LEU A 587 7.68 -36.79 10.57
C LEU A 587 7.03 -38.18 10.46
N GLN A 588 6.40 -38.51 9.33
CA GLN A 588 5.86 -39.84 9.06
C GLN A 588 6.95 -40.92 9.17
N HIS A 589 8.15 -40.65 8.63
CA HIS A 589 9.28 -41.57 8.75
C HIS A 589 9.70 -41.75 10.22
N ASN A 590 9.81 -40.66 10.99
CA ASN A 590 10.16 -40.73 12.42
C ASN A 590 9.14 -41.54 13.24
N ILE A 591 7.84 -41.27 13.07
CA ILE A 591 6.76 -42.01 13.75
C ILE A 591 6.86 -43.52 13.44
N THR A 592 7.12 -43.86 12.17
CA THR A 592 7.25 -45.26 11.74
C THR A 592 8.47 -45.93 12.38
N GLU A 593 9.62 -45.26 12.40
CA GLU A 593 10.84 -45.76 13.04
C GLU A 593 10.68 -45.95 14.55
N GLN A 594 10.05 -45.00 15.24
CA GLN A 594 9.77 -45.11 16.68
C GLN A 594 8.83 -46.28 17.00
N CYS A 595 7.77 -46.46 16.19
CA CYS A 595 6.86 -47.59 16.32
C CYS A 595 7.60 -48.93 16.14
N ASN A 596 8.43 -49.05 15.11
CA ASN A 596 9.24 -50.25 14.86
C ASN A 596 10.24 -50.52 15.98
N TYR A 597 10.88 -49.48 16.52
CA TYR A 597 11.79 -49.59 17.66
C TYR A 597 11.07 -50.15 18.90
N GLN A 598 9.93 -49.58 19.28
CA GLN A 598 9.16 -50.06 20.44
C GLN A 598 8.70 -51.51 20.27
N LYS A 599 8.25 -51.90 19.07
CA LYS A 599 7.90 -53.30 18.79
C LYS A 599 9.08 -54.24 19.00
N SER A 600 10.27 -53.87 18.52
CA SER A 600 11.48 -54.67 18.73
C SER A 600 11.86 -54.77 20.22
N VAL A 601 11.69 -53.70 20.99
CA VAL A 601 11.88 -53.74 22.45
C VAL A 601 10.88 -54.69 23.09
N PHE A 602 9.60 -54.61 22.74
CA PHE A 602 8.56 -55.52 23.27
C PHE A 602 8.87 -56.98 22.95
N GLU A 603 9.34 -57.29 21.73
CA GLU A 603 9.79 -58.62 21.34
C GLU A 603 10.95 -59.12 22.22
N ASN A 604 11.97 -58.28 22.42
CA ASN A 604 13.13 -58.62 23.23
C ASN A 604 12.76 -58.86 24.70
N VAL A 605 11.95 -57.97 25.32
CA VAL A 605 11.48 -58.12 26.70
C VAL A 605 10.66 -59.40 26.87
N THR A 606 9.79 -59.70 25.90
CA THR A 606 8.99 -60.93 25.92
C THR A 606 9.87 -62.17 25.81
N HIS A 607 10.86 -62.16 24.92
CA HIS A 607 11.84 -63.26 24.80
C HIS A 607 12.63 -63.49 26.09
N ILE A 608 13.15 -62.43 26.71
CA ILE A 608 13.87 -62.50 27.99
C ILE A 608 12.98 -63.14 29.06
N SER A 609 11.71 -62.72 29.10
CA SER A 609 10.72 -63.24 30.05
C SER A 609 10.44 -64.74 29.84
N ILE A 610 10.31 -65.17 28.59
CA ILE A 610 10.17 -66.59 28.22
C ILE A 610 11.40 -67.39 28.65
N THR A 611 12.61 -66.89 28.39
CA THR A 611 13.87 -67.57 28.80
C THR A 611 13.99 -67.68 30.32
N ARG A 612 13.51 -66.69 31.09
CA ARG A 612 13.46 -66.76 32.56
C ARG A 612 12.54 -67.90 33.05
N ILE A 613 11.38 -68.07 32.41
CA ILE A 613 10.42 -69.14 32.71
C ILE A 613 11.01 -70.53 32.41
N GLU A 614 11.73 -70.66 31.29
CA GLU A 614 12.36 -71.92 30.89
C GLU A 614 13.46 -72.37 31.87
N ASN A 615 14.22 -71.41 32.41
CA ASN A 615 15.31 -71.66 33.35
C ASN A 615 14.88 -71.77 34.83
N GLU A 616 13.56 -71.79 35.11
CA GLU A 616 12.98 -71.90 36.47
C GLU A 616 13.42 -70.80 37.46
N ASN A 617 13.87 -69.67 36.94
CA ASN A 617 14.46 -68.61 37.77
C ASN A 617 13.39 -67.59 38.20
N PHE A 618 12.39 -68.06 38.95
CA PHE A 618 11.34 -67.21 39.50
C PHE A 618 11.84 -66.54 40.79
N THR A 619 11.93 -65.21 40.78
CA THR A 619 12.33 -64.41 41.95
C THR A 619 11.26 -64.46 43.04
N PHE A 620 11.68 -64.64 44.29
CA PHE A 620 10.84 -64.56 45.48
C PHE A 620 10.17 -63.17 45.55
N SER A 621 8.84 -63.09 45.49
CA SER A 621 8.12 -61.82 45.63
C SER A 621 7.64 -61.61 47.06
N THR A 622 8.24 -60.63 47.74
CA THR A 622 7.85 -60.24 49.09
C THR A 622 6.40 -59.76 49.17
N VAL A 623 5.92 -59.06 48.14
CA VAL A 623 4.57 -58.49 48.08
C VAL A 623 3.50 -59.58 48.16
N TYR A 624 3.66 -60.66 47.38
CA TYR A 624 2.68 -61.76 47.36
C TYR A 624 2.81 -62.69 48.56
N MET A 625 4.01 -62.87 49.13
CA MET A 625 4.14 -63.56 50.41
C MET A 625 3.37 -62.83 51.51
N LEU A 626 3.40 -61.49 51.52
CA LEU A 626 2.61 -60.69 52.45
C LEU A 626 1.09 -60.84 52.23
N GLU A 627 0.65 -60.96 50.98
CA GLU A 627 -0.75 -61.21 50.63
C GLU A 627 -1.24 -62.57 51.13
N ARG A 628 -0.45 -63.65 50.92
CA ARG A 628 -0.75 -64.98 51.47
C ARG A 628 -0.82 -64.99 52.99
N ILE A 629 0.10 -64.30 53.66
CA ILE A 629 0.06 -64.12 55.12
C ILE A 629 -1.24 -63.39 55.51
N ALA A 630 -1.63 -62.35 54.79
CA ALA A 630 -2.85 -61.60 55.07
C ALA A 630 -4.11 -62.48 54.92
N ILE A 631 -4.20 -63.30 53.87
CA ILE A 631 -5.31 -64.24 53.65
C ILE A 631 -5.37 -65.30 54.76
N PHE A 632 -4.23 -65.91 55.08
CA PHE A 632 -4.11 -66.88 56.19
C PHE A 632 -4.53 -66.25 57.52
N MET A 633 -4.03 -65.05 57.83
CA MET A 633 -4.36 -64.31 59.05
C MET A 633 -5.82 -63.82 59.07
N GLY A 634 -6.42 -63.58 57.91
CA GLY A 634 -7.86 -63.32 57.77
C GLY A 634 -8.69 -64.50 58.28
N GLY A 635 -8.35 -65.72 57.85
CA GLY A 635 -9.01 -66.93 58.35
C GLY A 635 -8.75 -67.20 59.82
N TRP A 636 -7.52 -66.93 60.30
CA TRP A 636 -7.16 -67.01 61.71
C TRP A 636 -8.00 -66.07 62.57
N THR A 637 -8.20 -64.84 62.10
CA THR A 637 -9.00 -63.82 62.77
C THR A 637 -10.48 -64.20 62.77
N ASP A 638 -11.00 -64.70 61.65
CA ASP A 638 -12.38 -65.20 61.56
C ASP A 638 -12.64 -66.27 62.64
N ALA A 639 -11.72 -67.23 62.83
CA ALA A 639 -11.81 -68.23 63.90
C ALA A 639 -11.80 -67.64 65.32
N LEU A 640 -11.04 -66.57 65.57
CA LEU A 640 -11.00 -65.92 66.88
C LEU A 640 -12.35 -65.27 67.22
N PHE A 641 -12.96 -64.57 66.26
CA PHE A 641 -14.26 -63.94 66.45
C PHE A 641 -15.41 -64.95 66.49
N ASP A 642 -15.25 -66.12 65.87
CA ASP A 642 -16.20 -67.24 65.99
C ASP A 642 -16.15 -67.92 67.37
N GLN A 643 -14.99 -67.97 68.03
CA GLN A 643 -14.80 -68.71 69.29
C GLN A 643 -14.79 -67.87 70.57
N PHE A 644 -14.40 -66.60 70.50
CA PHE A 644 -14.20 -65.76 71.67
C PHE A 644 -15.12 -64.53 71.65
N SER A 645 -15.45 -64.00 72.83
CA SER A 645 -16.13 -62.71 72.93
C SER A 645 -15.29 -61.62 72.24
N VAL A 646 -15.95 -60.64 71.61
CA VAL A 646 -15.33 -59.54 70.84
C VAL A 646 -14.05 -58.99 71.47
N HIS A 647 -14.09 -58.62 72.76
CA HIS A 647 -12.93 -58.06 73.46
C HIS A 647 -11.74 -59.04 73.59
N ILE A 648 -12.00 -60.34 73.75
CA ILE A 648 -10.95 -61.37 73.84
C ILE A 648 -10.40 -61.67 72.44
N ALA A 649 -11.25 -61.72 71.42
CA ALA A 649 -10.86 -61.90 70.04
C ALA A 649 -9.95 -60.76 69.56
N GLU A 650 -10.34 -59.50 69.81
CA GLU A 650 -9.53 -58.32 69.49
C GLU A 650 -8.15 -58.36 70.13
N ARG A 651 -8.08 -58.69 71.43
CA ARG A 651 -6.79 -58.80 72.13
C ARG A 651 -5.91 -59.90 71.52
N LYS A 652 -6.49 -61.08 71.23
CA LYS A 652 -5.77 -62.21 70.61
C LYS A 652 -5.33 -61.89 69.16
N SER A 653 -6.12 -61.15 68.40
CA SER A 653 -5.75 -60.68 67.06
C SER A 653 -4.56 -59.72 67.12
N ILE A 654 -4.55 -58.76 68.05
CA ILE A 654 -3.41 -57.85 68.26
C ILE A 654 -2.14 -58.63 68.63
N GLU A 655 -2.25 -59.62 69.53
CA GLU A 655 -1.14 -60.50 69.89
C GLU A 655 -0.61 -61.30 68.70
N ALA A 656 -1.50 -61.82 67.85
CA ALA A 656 -1.15 -62.56 66.64
C ALA A 656 -0.47 -61.65 65.59
N ASP A 657 -0.99 -60.43 65.37
CA ASP A 657 -0.40 -59.45 64.46
C ASP A 657 1.01 -59.03 64.90
N ALA A 658 1.26 -58.92 66.21
CA ALA A 658 2.60 -58.66 66.73
C ALA A 658 3.59 -59.80 66.37
N GLN A 659 3.13 -61.05 66.45
CA GLN A 659 3.93 -62.22 66.04
C GLN A 659 4.17 -62.25 64.53
N VAL A 660 3.17 -61.89 63.72
CA VAL A 660 3.31 -61.74 62.26
C VAL A 660 4.37 -60.70 61.92
N MET A 661 4.35 -59.52 62.56
CA MET A 661 5.32 -58.45 62.30
C MET A 661 6.75 -58.85 62.69
N GLN A 662 6.91 -59.59 63.79
CA GLN A 662 8.20 -60.12 64.20
C GLN A 662 8.73 -61.15 63.18
N TRP A 663 7.89 -62.09 62.76
CA TRP A 663 8.21 -63.11 61.76
C TRP A 663 8.60 -62.47 60.41
N ARG A 664 7.82 -61.49 59.94
CA ARG A 664 8.11 -60.73 58.70
C ARG A 664 9.49 -60.09 58.73
N THR A 665 9.85 -59.48 59.86
CA THR A 665 11.14 -58.78 60.00
C THR A 665 12.32 -59.76 59.98
N GLN A 666 12.15 -60.99 60.45
CA GLN A 666 13.20 -62.00 60.52
C GLN A 666 13.36 -62.78 59.21
N ASN A 667 12.25 -63.14 58.57
CA ASN A 667 12.26 -64.10 57.45
C ASN A 667 12.14 -63.46 56.07
N LEU A 668 11.58 -62.24 55.95
CA LEU A 668 11.42 -61.56 54.65
C LEU A 668 12.54 -60.55 54.35
N LYS A 669 13.34 -60.13 55.35
CA LYS A 669 14.53 -59.27 55.13
C LYS A 669 15.75 -60.04 54.61
N SER A 670 15.87 -61.33 54.94
CA SER A 670 16.96 -62.22 54.51
C SER A 670 16.76 -62.75 53.09
N ALA A 671 15.52 -62.86 52.62
CA ALA A 671 15.16 -63.36 51.29
C ALA A 671 15.47 -62.38 50.13
N ASN A 672 15.76 -61.10 50.42
CA ASN A 672 16.17 -60.11 49.39
C ASN A 672 17.68 -60.11 49.09
N ASN A 673 18.49 -60.92 49.80
CA ASN A 673 19.95 -60.99 49.65
C ASN A 673 20.46 -62.33 49.07
N GLN A 674 19.56 -63.20 48.60
CA GLN A 674 19.85 -64.40 47.81
C GLN A 674 19.10 -64.30 46.48
#